data_AF-A0A519GU20-F1
#
_entry.id   AF-A0A519GU20-F1
#
_cell.length_a   1.000
_cell.length_b   1.000
_cell.length_c   1.000
_cell.angle_alpha   90.00
_cell.angle_beta   90.00
_cell.angle_gamma   90.00
#
_symmetry.space_group_name_H-M   'P 1'
#
loop_
_entity.id
_entity.type
_entity.pdbx_description
1 polymer ?
#
loop_
_entity_poly.entity_id
_entity_poly.type
_entity_poly.pdbx_seq_one_letter_code
_entity_poly.pdbx_strand_id
1 'polypeptide(L)'
;NTSTVVPEGSRAMGGIGCHFMATWMDRSTIGFTQMGGEGVPWVGQQPFTTDQHIFANLGDGTYFHSGLLAIRQSIAAGVNITYKILYNDAVAMTGGQTVGERPEGHSVLQIAESLHAEGAKKVIVVTDEPEKYDGVKVPGDNVAIRHRDDLDEIQREFRMITGTTAIIYDQTCATEKRRRRKRGTAVDPAVRVVINELVCEGCGDCSVKSNCLSVEPLETEFGRKRTINQSTCNKDTSCLKGFCPSFVTVEGGALKKKAKPASAVRAEPVEALPEPTVPQLARDQVWGIVVAGVGGTGVITIGQLLGMAAHIEGKGIVTQDAAGLAQKGGATWSHALIGESQDAIRTTRVGTAAADLILAADPLVAVNAETLARMREGRTHVALNTHSTPTAAFVRNANWQNPQDDCASEVARVVGADGVGSFDADACANALMGDTLYANPMLLGFAWQKGWVPLEFESLMRAIELNNVAIENNKTAFEWGRRAAHDLASVLKLVSPGQVIEFKKRETVDSMVKRRVDFLTGYQNAAYAEQYRAFVEKVQKAETAATGKASLTEAVARYLFKLMAYKDEYEVARLHTDTTFLDRVNGMFEGDFKLNYHLAPPIIAKKNAKGELQKQKFGPGMLTGFRVLAKLKGLRGTALDVFGRTEERKMERALIGEYRASLEEIIRGL
;
A
#
# COMPACT_ATOMS: atom_id res chain seq x y z
N ASN A 1 -7.28 -6.99 7.61
CA ASN A 1 -6.26 -7.89 8.19
C ASN A 1 -6.33 -7.78 9.72
N THR A 2 -7.39 -8.33 10.34
CA THR A 2 -7.64 -8.32 11.80
C THR A 2 -7.35 -9.67 12.45
N SER A 3 -7.14 -10.72 11.65
CA SER A 3 -7.04 -12.10 12.14
C SER A 3 -5.91 -12.33 13.11
N THR A 4 -4.80 -11.58 13.06
CA THR A 4 -3.70 -11.73 14.04
C THR A 4 -3.72 -10.70 15.17
N VAL A 5 -4.72 -9.82 15.21
CA VAL A 5 -4.92 -8.88 16.34
C VAL A 5 -5.50 -9.66 17.52
N VAL A 6 -4.98 -9.39 18.71
CA VAL A 6 -5.43 -10.00 19.98
C VAL A 6 -6.07 -8.94 20.89
N PRO A 7 -6.94 -9.34 21.84
CA PRO A 7 -7.53 -8.42 22.79
C PRO A 7 -6.47 -7.74 23.66
N GLU A 8 -6.76 -6.52 24.09
CA GLU A 8 -5.93 -5.76 25.02
C GLU A 8 -5.57 -6.58 26.28
N GLY A 9 -4.30 -6.47 26.70
CA GLY A 9 -3.74 -7.25 27.80
C GLY A 9 -3.46 -8.72 27.47
N SER A 10 -3.60 -9.13 26.20
CA SER A 10 -3.27 -10.48 25.74
C SER A 10 -2.05 -10.46 24.82
N ARG A 11 -1.39 -11.60 24.68
CA ARG A 11 -0.31 -11.79 23.73
C ARG A 11 -0.53 -13.01 22.85
N ALA A 12 0.08 -12.98 21.67
CA ALA A 12 0.15 -14.10 20.74
C ALA A 12 1.59 -14.59 20.55
N MET A 13 1.74 -15.83 20.08
CA MET A 13 2.98 -16.33 19.49
C MET A 13 2.86 -16.36 17.97
N GLY A 14 3.97 -16.06 17.30
CA GLY A 14 4.13 -16.23 15.86
C GLY A 14 4.40 -17.69 15.49
N GLY A 15 3.94 -18.08 14.31
CA GLY A 15 4.24 -19.37 13.69
C GLY A 15 4.84 -19.16 12.30
N ILE A 16 5.18 -20.26 11.61
CA ILE A 16 5.77 -20.17 10.26
C ILE A 16 4.70 -19.85 9.22
N GLY A 17 4.90 -18.75 8.49
CA GLY A 17 4.04 -18.29 7.39
C GLY A 17 3.78 -16.79 7.44
N CYS A 18 2.75 -16.30 6.72
CA CYS A 18 2.43 -14.86 6.69
C CYS A 18 2.11 -14.27 8.07
N HIS A 19 1.72 -15.10 9.04
CA HIS A 19 1.42 -14.66 10.41
C HIS A 19 2.68 -14.46 11.26
N PHE A 20 3.86 -14.94 10.82
CA PHE A 20 5.15 -14.54 11.38
C PHE A 20 5.32 -13.02 11.38
N MET A 21 4.80 -12.36 10.34
CA MET A 21 4.86 -10.91 10.20
C MET A 21 4.16 -10.16 11.34
N ALA A 22 3.23 -10.81 12.06
CA ALA A 22 2.57 -10.19 13.21
C ALA A 22 3.58 -9.77 14.30
N THR A 23 4.76 -10.41 14.37
CA THR A 23 5.82 -10.12 15.35
C THR A 23 6.39 -8.71 15.26
N TRP A 24 6.39 -8.10 14.07
CA TRP A 24 6.82 -6.72 13.87
C TRP A 24 5.66 -5.77 13.54
N MET A 25 4.40 -6.23 13.64
CA MET A 25 3.20 -5.44 13.33
C MET A 25 2.59 -4.67 14.51
N ASP A 26 3.26 -4.64 15.67
CA ASP A 26 2.73 -4.07 16.91
C ASP A 26 1.35 -4.66 17.27
N ARG A 27 1.27 -6.00 17.25
CA ARG A 27 0.05 -6.77 17.50
C ARG A 27 0.18 -7.67 18.73
N SER A 28 1.04 -7.30 19.67
CA SER A 28 1.38 -8.09 20.86
C SER A 28 1.73 -9.55 20.54
N THR A 29 2.36 -9.78 19.37
CA THR A 29 2.82 -11.10 18.95
C THR A 29 4.30 -11.20 19.21
N ILE A 30 4.72 -12.21 19.96
CA ILE A 30 6.10 -12.32 20.46
C ILE A 30 6.68 -13.67 20.07
N GLY A 31 7.94 -13.64 19.62
CA GLY A 31 8.68 -14.82 19.23
C GLY A 31 8.11 -15.54 18.02
N PHE A 32 8.82 -16.58 17.62
CA PHE A 32 8.42 -17.54 16.61
C PHE A 32 9.09 -18.88 16.89
N THR A 33 8.70 -19.92 16.17
CA THR A 33 9.18 -21.28 16.37
C THR A 33 9.24 -22.01 15.03
N GLN A 34 9.84 -23.20 15.02
CA GLN A 34 9.83 -24.08 13.86
C GLN A 34 8.41 -24.55 13.51
N MET A 35 8.21 -24.96 12.25
CA MET A 35 6.93 -25.49 11.77
C MET A 35 6.51 -26.73 12.58
N GLY A 36 5.32 -26.70 13.17
CA GLY A 36 4.82 -27.76 14.06
C GLY A 36 5.19 -27.57 15.53
N GLY A 37 5.88 -26.47 15.88
CA GLY A 37 6.16 -26.08 17.26
C GLY A 37 5.24 -24.98 17.78
N GLU A 38 4.28 -24.49 16.98
CA GLU A 38 3.45 -23.33 17.30
C GLU A 38 2.66 -23.51 18.60
N GLY A 39 2.75 -22.53 19.51
CA GLY A 39 2.08 -22.55 20.81
C GLY A 39 2.72 -23.47 21.86
N VAL A 40 3.49 -24.49 21.48
CA VAL A 40 4.15 -25.42 22.41
C VAL A 40 5.11 -24.75 23.41
N PRO A 41 5.86 -23.69 23.05
CA PRO A 41 6.67 -22.96 24.04
C PRO A 41 5.86 -22.46 25.25
N TRP A 42 4.54 -22.30 25.11
CA TRP A 42 3.66 -21.97 26.23
C TRP A 42 3.69 -22.98 27.36
N VAL A 43 3.77 -24.27 27.03
CA VAL A 43 3.78 -25.36 28.01
C VAL A 43 4.93 -25.19 29.01
N GLY A 44 6.10 -24.75 28.51
CA GLY A 44 7.25 -24.44 29.35
C GLY A 44 7.18 -23.07 30.01
N GLN A 45 6.49 -22.08 29.42
CA GLN A 45 6.44 -20.70 29.91
C GLN A 45 5.38 -20.48 31.01
N GLN A 46 4.22 -21.13 30.90
CA GLN A 46 3.06 -20.91 31.77
C GLN A 46 3.40 -20.93 33.27
N PRO A 47 4.24 -21.84 33.80
CA PRO A 47 4.55 -21.86 35.23
C PRO A 47 5.41 -20.68 35.72
N PHE A 48 6.04 -19.93 34.81
CA PHE A 48 7.01 -18.89 35.12
C PHE A 48 6.52 -17.48 34.74
N THR A 49 5.23 -17.31 34.47
CA THR A 49 4.63 -16.01 34.12
C THR A 49 3.31 -15.80 34.86
N THR A 50 2.89 -14.55 34.94
CA THR A 50 1.56 -14.16 35.45
C THR A 50 0.45 -14.28 34.40
N ASP A 51 0.81 -14.41 33.12
CA ASP A 51 -0.16 -14.60 32.03
C ASP A 51 -0.95 -15.89 32.25
N GLN A 52 -2.27 -15.81 32.21
CA GLN A 52 -3.15 -16.98 32.40
C GLN A 52 -3.48 -17.72 31.11
N HIS A 53 -3.21 -17.09 29.96
CA HIS A 53 -3.62 -17.54 28.64
C HIS A 53 -2.80 -16.84 27.56
N ILE A 54 -2.56 -17.52 26.44
CA ILE A 54 -1.99 -16.91 25.23
C ILE A 54 -2.75 -17.34 23.97
N PHE A 55 -2.55 -16.59 22.89
CA PHE A 55 -2.95 -16.99 21.54
C PHE A 55 -1.77 -17.58 20.74
N ALA A 56 -2.02 -18.52 19.84
CA ALA A 56 -1.03 -19.01 18.88
C ALA A 56 -1.59 -18.91 17.46
N ASN A 57 -0.95 -18.11 16.60
CA ASN A 57 -1.35 -18.04 15.20
C ASN A 57 -0.76 -19.24 14.44
N LEU A 58 -1.61 -19.92 13.65
CA LEU A 58 -1.24 -21.10 12.88
C LEU A 58 -1.84 -20.99 11.48
N GLY A 59 -1.09 -21.33 10.43
CA GLY A 59 -1.64 -21.43 9.07
C GLY A 59 -2.32 -22.78 8.82
N ASP A 60 -3.28 -22.84 7.91
CA ASP A 60 -3.91 -24.08 7.44
C ASP A 60 -2.90 -25.10 6.85
N GLY A 61 -1.94 -24.64 6.05
CA GLY A 61 -0.86 -25.49 5.53
C GLY A 61 0.00 -26.08 6.66
N THR A 62 0.34 -25.27 7.66
CA THR A 62 1.10 -25.75 8.82
C THR A 62 0.27 -26.72 9.66
N TYR A 63 -1.01 -26.40 9.90
CA TYR A 63 -1.94 -27.28 10.61
C TYR A 63 -1.95 -28.68 10.00
N PHE A 64 -2.10 -28.75 8.67
CA PHE A 64 -2.15 -30.01 7.94
C PHE A 64 -0.82 -30.78 8.02
N HIS A 65 0.32 -30.11 7.88
CA HIS A 65 1.62 -30.76 7.82
C HIS A 65 2.12 -31.27 9.18
N SER A 66 2.15 -30.41 10.20
CA SER A 66 2.71 -30.76 11.52
C SER A 66 2.11 -30.01 12.71
N GLY A 67 1.37 -28.93 12.48
CA GLY A 67 0.77 -28.07 13.51
C GLY A 67 -0.32 -28.75 14.34
N LEU A 68 -1.00 -29.78 13.80
CA LEU A 68 -1.95 -30.58 14.57
C LEU A 68 -1.29 -31.25 15.80
N LEU A 69 -0.04 -31.69 15.67
CA LEU A 69 0.69 -32.32 16.78
C LEU A 69 0.96 -31.34 17.92
N ALA A 70 1.25 -30.08 17.60
CA ALA A 70 1.40 -29.02 18.60
C ALA A 70 0.10 -28.76 19.37
N ILE A 71 -1.04 -28.75 18.68
CA ILE A 71 -2.36 -28.57 19.30
C ILE A 71 -2.66 -29.74 20.23
N ARG A 72 -2.44 -30.98 19.77
CA ARG A 72 -2.60 -32.20 20.58
C ARG A 72 -1.72 -32.15 21.84
N GLN A 73 -0.47 -31.71 21.72
CA GLN A 73 0.43 -31.58 22.86
C GLN A 73 -0.10 -30.55 23.88
N SER A 74 -0.59 -29.40 23.43
CA SER A 74 -1.18 -28.39 24.32
C SER A 74 -2.44 -28.88 25.02
N ILE A 75 -3.29 -29.65 24.32
CA ILE A 75 -4.47 -30.30 24.91
C ILE A 75 -4.03 -31.29 26.00
N ALA A 76 -3.07 -32.17 25.70
CA ALA A 76 -2.56 -33.17 26.64
C ALA A 76 -1.89 -32.55 27.87
N ALA A 77 -1.18 -31.42 27.69
CA ALA A 77 -0.57 -30.67 28.77
C ALA A 77 -1.60 -29.88 29.62
N GLY A 78 -2.85 -29.76 29.16
CA GLY A 78 -3.91 -29.05 29.88
C GLY A 78 -3.71 -27.54 29.99
N VAL A 79 -2.91 -26.95 29.09
CA VAL A 79 -2.57 -25.52 29.17
C VAL A 79 -3.65 -24.64 28.57
N ASN A 80 -3.78 -23.43 29.12
CA ASN A 80 -4.76 -22.43 28.66
C ASN A 80 -4.20 -21.70 27.43
N ILE A 81 -4.65 -22.08 26.25
CA ILE A 81 -4.19 -21.51 24.98
C ILE A 81 -5.29 -21.52 23.93
N THR A 82 -5.33 -20.47 23.10
CA THR A 82 -6.21 -20.43 21.92
C THR A 82 -5.39 -20.49 20.64
N TYR A 83 -5.60 -21.54 19.85
CA TYR A 83 -5.04 -21.63 18.50
C TYR A 83 -5.91 -20.87 17.51
N LYS A 84 -5.32 -19.96 16.74
CA LYS A 84 -5.97 -19.20 15.67
C LYS A 84 -5.51 -19.75 14.33
N ILE A 85 -6.30 -20.65 13.77
CA ILE A 85 -6.02 -21.33 12.50
C ILE A 85 -6.52 -20.44 11.38
N LEU A 86 -5.58 -19.86 10.64
CA LEU A 86 -5.83 -18.96 9.53
C LEU A 86 -6.03 -19.78 8.25
N TYR A 87 -7.28 -19.98 7.88
CA TYR A 87 -7.66 -20.79 6.73
C TYR A 87 -7.79 -19.93 5.47
N ASN A 88 -6.98 -20.25 4.46
CA ASN A 88 -6.90 -19.55 3.18
C ASN A 88 -7.18 -20.47 1.99
N ASP A 89 -7.31 -21.79 2.20
CA ASP A 89 -7.51 -22.79 1.12
C ASP A 89 -6.33 -22.86 0.12
N ALA A 90 -5.22 -22.19 0.45
CA ALA A 90 -3.99 -22.20 -0.32
C ALA A 90 -2.78 -21.89 0.56
N VAL A 91 -1.68 -22.60 0.32
CA VAL A 91 -0.39 -22.33 0.96
C VAL A 91 0.21 -21.08 0.32
N ALA A 92 -0.01 -19.93 0.97
CA ALA A 92 0.24 -18.61 0.39
C ALA A 92 1.72 -18.37 -0.02
N MET A 93 2.67 -19.01 0.68
CA MET A 93 4.11 -18.84 0.45
C MET A 93 4.67 -19.75 -0.67
N THR A 94 3.89 -20.70 -1.21
CA THR A 94 4.35 -21.65 -2.25
C THR A 94 3.80 -21.35 -3.64
N GLY A 95 3.36 -20.11 -3.88
CA GLY A 95 2.65 -19.74 -5.11
C GLY A 95 1.19 -20.21 -5.14
N GLY A 96 0.62 -20.54 -3.97
CA GLY A 96 -0.79 -20.89 -3.79
C GLY A 96 -1.11 -22.32 -4.24
N GLN A 97 -0.34 -23.28 -3.73
CA GLN A 97 -0.69 -24.71 -3.79
C GLN A 97 -1.92 -24.98 -2.92
N THR A 98 -2.76 -25.91 -3.31
CA THR A 98 -3.90 -26.37 -2.51
C THR A 98 -3.42 -26.98 -1.18
N VAL A 99 -4.21 -26.79 -0.12
CA VAL A 99 -3.89 -27.37 1.19
C VAL A 99 -4.27 -28.84 1.19
N GLY A 100 -3.30 -29.70 1.50
CA GLY A 100 -3.45 -31.15 1.48
C GLY A 100 -2.93 -31.80 0.20
N GLU A 101 -2.37 -33.00 0.33
CA GLU A 101 -1.87 -33.79 -0.81
C GLU A 101 -3.00 -34.50 -1.58
N ARG A 102 -4.20 -34.55 -0.99
CA ARG A 102 -5.35 -35.22 -1.56
C ARG A 102 -6.19 -34.25 -2.42
N PRO A 103 -6.82 -34.73 -3.51
CA PRO A 103 -7.61 -33.89 -4.41
C PRO A 103 -8.74 -33.12 -3.72
N GLU A 104 -9.33 -33.69 -2.66
CA GLU A 104 -10.38 -33.08 -1.86
C GLU A 104 -9.91 -31.92 -0.95
N GLY A 105 -8.60 -31.74 -0.81
CA GLY A 105 -8.01 -30.76 0.10
C GLY A 105 -8.31 -31.03 1.58
N HIS A 106 -8.23 -30.00 2.42
CA HIS A 106 -8.57 -30.08 3.84
C HIS A 106 -9.48 -28.92 4.25
N SER A 107 -10.79 -29.15 4.26
CA SER A 107 -11.83 -28.13 4.49
C SER A 107 -11.89 -27.61 5.93
N VAL A 108 -12.54 -26.45 6.11
CA VAL A 108 -12.81 -25.86 7.43
C VAL A 108 -13.58 -26.81 8.35
N LEU A 109 -14.56 -27.54 7.83
CA LEU A 109 -15.36 -28.49 8.60
C LEU A 109 -14.52 -29.68 9.07
N GLN A 110 -13.62 -30.20 8.22
CA GLN A 110 -12.69 -31.26 8.60
C GLN A 110 -11.70 -30.80 9.68
N ILE A 111 -11.24 -29.54 9.62
CA ILE A 111 -10.42 -28.95 10.69
C ILE A 111 -11.23 -28.87 11.99
N ALA A 112 -12.48 -28.39 11.92
CA ALA A 112 -13.35 -28.30 13.10
C ALA A 112 -13.64 -29.67 13.72
N GLU A 113 -13.93 -30.68 12.89
CA GLU A 113 -14.14 -32.07 13.31
C GLU A 113 -12.91 -32.65 14.01
N SER A 114 -11.74 -32.46 13.40
CA SER A 114 -10.46 -32.93 13.95
C SER A 114 -10.20 -32.27 15.31
N LEU A 115 -10.31 -30.95 15.43
CA LEU A 115 -10.08 -30.24 16.69
C LEU A 115 -11.08 -30.63 17.79
N HIS A 116 -12.34 -30.83 17.43
CA HIS A 116 -13.37 -31.32 18.33
C HIS A 116 -12.98 -32.72 18.85
N ALA A 117 -12.61 -33.63 17.96
CA ALA A 117 -12.21 -35.00 18.30
C ALA A 117 -10.93 -35.07 19.14
N GLU A 118 -9.96 -34.17 18.90
CA GLU A 118 -8.74 -34.06 19.73
C GLU A 118 -9.03 -33.58 21.16
N GLY A 119 -10.21 -33.00 21.42
CA GLY A 119 -10.61 -32.56 22.76
C GLY A 119 -10.43 -31.06 23.02
N ALA A 120 -10.39 -30.22 21.98
CA ALA A 120 -10.45 -28.78 22.15
C ALA A 120 -11.74 -28.39 22.89
N LYS A 121 -11.63 -27.56 23.93
CA LYS A 121 -12.77 -27.22 24.81
C LYS A 121 -13.87 -26.47 24.08
N LYS A 122 -13.48 -25.58 23.18
CA LYS A 122 -14.38 -24.81 22.33
C LYS A 122 -13.72 -24.50 21.00
N VAL A 123 -14.48 -24.62 19.91
CA VAL A 123 -14.04 -24.25 18.57
C VAL A 123 -15.03 -23.24 17.98
N ILE A 124 -14.56 -22.13 17.42
CA ILE A 124 -15.42 -21.20 16.68
C ILE A 124 -14.85 -20.97 15.29
N VAL A 125 -15.69 -21.16 14.27
CA VAL A 125 -15.43 -20.76 12.90
C VAL A 125 -15.84 -19.30 12.74
N VAL A 126 -14.90 -18.48 12.27
CA VAL A 126 -15.08 -17.04 12.08
C VAL A 126 -14.93 -16.71 10.60
N THR A 127 -15.97 -16.15 9.98
CA THR A 127 -16.04 -15.87 8.53
C THR A 127 -16.73 -14.52 8.26
N ASP A 128 -16.45 -13.90 7.11
CA ASP A 128 -17.25 -12.75 6.62
C ASP A 128 -18.51 -13.14 5.85
N GLU A 129 -18.69 -14.43 5.60
CA GLU A 129 -19.84 -15.01 4.91
C GLU A 129 -20.40 -16.16 5.76
N PRO A 130 -21.00 -15.90 6.94
CA PRO A 130 -21.56 -16.95 7.80
C PRO A 130 -22.67 -17.76 7.13
N GLU A 131 -23.44 -17.12 6.24
CA GLU A 131 -24.52 -17.71 5.45
C GLU A 131 -24.08 -18.91 4.59
N LYS A 132 -22.78 -19.04 4.27
CA LYS A 132 -22.26 -20.19 3.52
C LYS A 132 -22.32 -21.50 4.32
N TYR A 133 -22.56 -21.41 5.62
CA TYR A 133 -22.72 -22.54 6.50
C TYR A 133 -24.19 -22.78 6.93
N ASP A 134 -25.15 -22.04 6.36
CA ASP A 134 -26.56 -22.26 6.63
C ASP A 134 -26.99 -23.65 6.15
N GLY A 135 -27.57 -24.44 7.06
CA GLY A 135 -27.95 -25.83 6.78
C GLY A 135 -26.78 -26.83 6.76
N VAL A 136 -25.56 -26.39 7.03
CA VAL A 136 -24.39 -27.26 7.15
C VAL A 136 -24.31 -27.83 8.57
N LYS A 137 -24.14 -29.15 8.69
CA LYS A 137 -23.97 -29.80 9.99
C LYS A 137 -22.56 -29.50 10.53
N VAL A 138 -22.50 -28.80 11.67
CA VAL A 138 -21.25 -28.61 12.43
C VAL A 138 -21.04 -29.76 13.43
N PRO A 139 -19.77 -30.07 13.77
CA PRO A 139 -19.45 -31.17 14.68
C PRO A 139 -19.67 -30.78 16.15
N GLY A 140 -20.48 -31.57 16.87
CA GLY A 140 -20.66 -31.41 18.31
C GLY A 140 -21.32 -30.09 18.76
N ASP A 141 -21.55 -29.97 20.07
CA ASP A 141 -22.25 -28.81 20.66
C ASP A 141 -21.31 -27.62 20.97
N ASN A 142 -19.99 -27.84 20.92
CA ASN A 142 -18.98 -26.84 21.25
C ASN A 142 -18.37 -26.15 20.02
N VAL A 143 -18.97 -26.34 18.84
CA VAL A 143 -18.58 -25.71 17.59
C VAL A 143 -19.68 -24.75 17.11
N ALA A 144 -19.30 -23.49 16.89
CA ALA A 144 -20.21 -22.47 16.41
C ALA A 144 -19.60 -21.68 15.24
N ILE A 145 -20.46 -21.10 14.41
CA ILE A 145 -20.08 -20.18 13.32
C ILE A 145 -20.51 -18.77 13.72
N ARG A 146 -19.59 -17.82 13.62
CA ARG A 146 -19.83 -16.41 13.95
C ARG A 146 -19.25 -15.50 12.86
N HIS A 147 -19.81 -14.31 12.76
CA HIS A 147 -19.30 -13.31 11.84
C HIS A 147 -17.95 -12.76 12.35
N ARG A 148 -17.03 -12.42 11.43
CA ARG A 148 -15.68 -11.93 11.78
C ARG A 148 -15.61 -10.63 12.57
N ASP A 149 -16.67 -9.83 12.54
CA ASP A 149 -16.71 -8.60 13.33
C ASP A 149 -16.85 -8.91 14.84
N ASP A 150 -17.24 -10.13 15.21
CA ASP A 150 -17.33 -10.60 16.60
C ASP A 150 -15.99 -11.13 17.14
N LEU A 151 -14.91 -11.09 16.33
CA LEU A 151 -13.62 -11.71 16.69
C LEU A 151 -13.04 -11.21 18.02
N ASP A 152 -13.17 -9.92 18.36
CA ASP A 152 -12.68 -9.40 19.65
C ASP A 152 -13.47 -9.96 20.84
N GLU A 153 -14.79 -10.05 20.71
CA GLU A 153 -15.68 -10.63 21.72
C GLU A 153 -15.33 -12.11 21.95
N ILE A 154 -15.23 -12.87 20.85
CA ILE A 154 -14.86 -14.29 20.87
C ILE A 154 -13.51 -14.51 21.54
N GLN A 155 -12.50 -13.71 21.20
CA GLN A 155 -11.18 -13.84 21.80
C GLN A 155 -11.17 -13.51 23.30
N ARG A 156 -11.95 -12.50 23.73
CA ARG A 156 -12.09 -12.16 25.16
C ARG A 156 -12.76 -13.28 25.94
N GLU A 157 -13.79 -13.91 25.36
CA GLU A 157 -14.43 -15.09 25.92
C GLU A 157 -13.42 -16.24 26.06
N PHE A 158 -12.68 -16.53 24.99
CA PHE A 158 -11.75 -17.67 24.92
C PHE A 158 -10.59 -17.55 25.89
N ARG A 159 -10.11 -16.33 26.17
CA ARG A 159 -9.08 -16.06 27.17
C ARG A 159 -9.47 -16.54 28.58
N MET A 160 -10.76 -16.60 28.88
CA MET A 160 -11.29 -17.01 30.19
C MET A 160 -11.57 -18.52 30.29
N ILE A 161 -11.44 -19.27 29.20
CA ILE A 161 -11.72 -20.71 29.16
C ILE A 161 -10.47 -21.48 29.59
N THR A 162 -10.62 -22.33 30.62
CA THR A 162 -9.56 -23.24 31.04
C THR A 162 -9.38 -24.38 30.04
N GLY A 163 -8.15 -24.62 29.62
CA GLY A 163 -7.75 -25.60 28.61
C GLY A 163 -7.54 -25.02 27.22
N THR A 164 -7.27 -25.90 26.26
CA THR A 164 -6.99 -25.51 24.88
C THR A 164 -8.28 -25.27 24.08
N THR A 165 -8.33 -24.15 23.36
CA THR A 165 -9.44 -23.75 22.48
C THR A 165 -8.94 -23.40 21.09
N ALA A 166 -9.84 -23.33 20.09
CA ALA A 166 -9.45 -23.00 18.72
C ALA A 166 -10.42 -22.05 18.00
N ILE A 167 -9.87 -21.11 17.24
CA ILE A 167 -10.60 -20.24 16.34
C ILE A 167 -10.15 -20.56 14.93
N ILE A 168 -11.07 -20.99 14.06
CA ILE A 168 -10.79 -21.19 12.65
C ILE A 168 -11.22 -19.92 11.91
N TYR A 169 -10.25 -19.13 11.48
CA TYR A 169 -10.46 -17.90 10.76
C TYR A 169 -10.53 -18.20 9.26
N ASP A 170 -11.73 -18.38 8.75
CA ASP A 170 -12.05 -18.78 7.38
C ASP A 170 -12.13 -17.55 6.48
N GLN A 171 -11.00 -17.22 5.86
CA GLN A 171 -10.93 -16.10 4.92
C GLN A 171 -9.74 -16.27 3.97
N THR A 172 -10.03 -16.34 2.66
CA THR A 172 -8.97 -16.28 1.64
C THR A 172 -8.17 -14.98 1.77
N CYS A 173 -6.86 -15.13 1.88
CA CYS A 173 -5.88 -14.07 1.91
C CYS A 173 -5.95 -13.20 0.65
N ALA A 174 -5.48 -11.96 0.81
CA ALA A 174 -5.62 -10.96 -0.22
C ALA A 174 -4.81 -11.27 -1.50
N THR A 175 -3.66 -11.93 -1.36
CA THR A 175 -2.79 -12.33 -2.49
C THR A 175 -3.48 -13.38 -3.37
N GLU A 176 -4.04 -14.42 -2.75
CA GLU A 176 -4.75 -15.48 -3.48
C GLU A 176 -6.06 -14.96 -4.08
N LYS A 177 -6.83 -14.11 -3.36
CA LYS A 177 -8.00 -13.43 -3.95
C LYS A 177 -7.63 -12.65 -5.22
N ARG A 178 -6.49 -11.93 -5.24
CA ARG A 178 -6.01 -11.21 -6.43
C ARG A 178 -5.65 -12.16 -7.57
N ARG A 179 -4.96 -13.26 -7.26
CA ARG A 179 -4.57 -14.29 -8.24
C ARG A 179 -5.80 -14.95 -8.87
N ARG A 180 -6.78 -15.38 -8.07
CA ARG A 180 -8.04 -15.97 -8.55
C ARG A 180 -8.83 -15.00 -9.44
N ARG A 181 -8.94 -13.73 -9.05
CA ARG A 181 -9.59 -12.69 -9.89
C ARG A 181 -8.88 -12.47 -11.21
N LYS A 182 -7.54 -12.41 -11.23
CA LYS A 182 -6.77 -12.32 -12.48
C LYS A 182 -6.98 -13.53 -13.40
N ARG A 183 -7.20 -14.72 -12.83
CA ARG A 183 -7.48 -15.97 -13.56
C ARG A 183 -8.96 -16.15 -13.92
N GLY A 184 -9.84 -15.26 -13.49
CA GLY A 184 -11.29 -15.39 -13.67
C GLY A 184 -11.97 -16.45 -12.80
N THR A 185 -11.29 -16.98 -11.78
CA THR A 185 -11.81 -18.05 -10.90
C THR A 185 -12.40 -17.54 -9.58
N ALA A 186 -12.48 -16.22 -9.39
CA ALA A 186 -13.18 -15.59 -8.28
C ALA A 186 -13.93 -14.34 -8.75
N VAL A 187 -15.04 -14.04 -8.10
CA VAL A 187 -15.83 -12.83 -8.37
C VAL A 187 -14.95 -11.61 -8.18
N ASP A 188 -14.88 -10.77 -9.23
CA ASP A 188 -14.28 -9.46 -9.15
C ASP A 188 -15.37 -8.42 -8.85
N PRO A 189 -15.43 -7.84 -7.62
CA PRO A 189 -16.47 -6.90 -7.28
C PRO A 189 -16.44 -5.69 -8.23
N ALA A 190 -17.60 -5.33 -8.77
CA ALA A 190 -17.80 -4.11 -9.54
C ALA A 190 -17.89 -2.87 -8.63
N VAL A 191 -17.00 -2.81 -7.62
CA VAL A 191 -16.93 -1.74 -6.64
C VAL A 191 -15.51 -1.21 -6.56
N ARG A 192 -15.35 0.10 -6.73
CA ARG A 192 -14.07 0.80 -6.66
C ARG A 192 -14.17 1.93 -5.66
N VAL A 193 -13.19 2.05 -4.77
CA VAL A 193 -13.14 3.11 -3.76
C VAL A 193 -12.33 4.28 -4.31
N VAL A 194 -12.87 5.49 -4.20
CA VAL A 194 -12.24 6.76 -4.57
C VAL A 194 -12.27 7.69 -3.36
N ILE A 195 -11.24 8.52 -3.23
CA ILE A 195 -11.13 9.54 -2.17
C ILE A 195 -11.27 10.92 -2.81
N ASN A 196 -12.19 11.73 -2.30
CA ASN A 196 -12.23 13.17 -2.59
C ASN A 196 -11.11 13.86 -1.79
N GLU A 197 -10.04 14.27 -2.48
CA GLU A 197 -8.84 14.83 -1.86
C GLU A 197 -9.08 16.17 -1.17
N LEU A 198 -10.06 16.95 -1.64
CA LEU A 198 -10.43 18.22 -1.02
C LEU A 198 -11.14 18.01 0.32
N VAL A 199 -11.86 16.90 0.47
CA VAL A 199 -12.51 16.50 1.73
C VAL A 199 -11.53 15.79 2.67
N CYS A 200 -10.54 15.09 2.11
CA CYS A 200 -9.54 14.39 2.90
C CYS A 200 -8.70 15.39 3.73
N GLU A 201 -8.39 15.04 4.98
CA GLU A 201 -7.45 15.81 5.81
C GLU A 201 -6.13 15.08 6.06
N GLY A 202 -5.89 13.97 5.37
CA GLY A 202 -4.63 13.24 5.47
C GLY A 202 -4.40 12.48 6.79
N CYS A 203 -5.39 12.43 7.68
CA CYS A 203 -5.29 11.92 9.06
C CYS A 203 -4.79 10.48 9.22
N GLY A 204 -4.92 9.65 8.17
CA GLY A 204 -4.40 8.27 8.17
C GLY A 204 -5.29 7.23 8.86
N ASP A 205 -6.46 7.60 9.40
CA ASP A 205 -7.37 6.62 10.05
C ASP A 205 -7.77 5.48 9.10
N CYS A 206 -7.97 5.78 7.81
CA CYS A 206 -8.19 4.75 6.79
C CYS A 206 -7.03 3.74 6.67
N SER A 207 -5.78 4.19 6.81
CA SER A 207 -4.59 3.33 6.82
C SER A 207 -4.52 2.52 8.12
N VAL A 208 -4.84 3.13 9.27
CA VAL A 208 -4.88 2.44 10.57
C VAL A 208 -5.92 1.32 10.58
N LYS A 209 -7.14 1.59 10.11
CA LYS A 209 -8.22 0.59 10.10
C LYS A 209 -8.03 -0.52 9.06
N SER A 210 -7.44 -0.21 7.90
CA SER A 210 -7.27 -1.17 6.81
C SER A 210 -5.93 -1.90 6.81
N ASN A 211 -4.88 -1.28 7.35
CA ASN A 211 -3.48 -1.64 7.13
C ASN A 211 -3.15 -1.84 5.63
N CYS A 212 -3.71 -0.98 4.76
CA CYS A 212 -3.68 -1.13 3.31
C CYS A 212 -2.65 -0.20 2.66
N LEU A 213 -1.76 -0.78 1.86
CA LEU A 213 -0.73 -0.05 1.10
C LEU A 213 -1.24 0.60 -0.18
N SER A 214 -2.43 0.21 -0.66
CA SER A 214 -3.07 0.88 -1.79
C SER A 214 -3.71 2.22 -1.38
N VAL A 215 -3.66 2.59 -0.09
CA VAL A 215 -3.97 3.94 0.39
C VAL A 215 -2.68 4.74 0.39
N GLU A 216 -2.47 5.52 -0.66
CA GLU A 216 -1.21 6.21 -0.95
C GLU A 216 -1.30 7.70 -0.57
N PRO A 217 -0.17 8.37 -0.27
CA PRO A 217 -0.17 9.82 -0.07
C PRO A 217 -0.42 10.52 -1.41
N LEU A 218 -1.09 11.65 -1.36
CA LEU A 218 -1.22 12.57 -2.48
C LEU A 218 -0.83 13.96 -2.01
N GLU A 219 0.28 14.49 -2.51
CA GLU A 219 0.67 15.87 -2.22
C GLU A 219 -0.21 16.83 -3.03
N THR A 220 -0.87 17.74 -2.31
CA THR A 220 -1.72 18.76 -2.93
C THR A 220 -1.34 20.13 -2.39
N GLU A 221 -1.81 21.17 -3.09
CA GLU A 221 -1.70 22.57 -2.67
C GLU A 221 -2.23 22.81 -1.23
N PHE A 222 -3.22 22.04 -0.79
CA PHE A 222 -3.82 22.14 0.54
C PHE A 222 -3.19 21.18 1.56
N GLY A 223 -1.98 20.70 1.26
CA GLY A 223 -1.22 19.75 2.06
C GLY A 223 -1.45 18.29 1.64
N ARG A 224 -0.84 17.38 2.39
CA ARG A 224 -0.90 15.95 2.11
C ARG A 224 -2.29 15.37 2.31
N LYS A 225 -2.80 14.67 1.29
CA LYS A 225 -4.06 13.96 1.23
C LYS A 225 -3.83 12.47 1.02
N ARG A 226 -4.91 11.71 0.81
CA ARG A 226 -4.86 10.26 0.51
C ARG A 226 -5.52 9.99 -0.83
N THR A 227 -4.98 9.02 -1.55
CA THR A 227 -5.58 8.48 -2.78
C THR A 227 -5.59 6.95 -2.74
N ILE A 228 -6.42 6.33 -3.58
CA ILE A 228 -6.45 4.87 -3.72
C ILE A 228 -5.80 4.50 -5.04
N ASN A 229 -4.71 3.72 -4.97
CA ASN A 229 -4.10 3.12 -6.14
C ASN A 229 -5.01 2.04 -6.73
N GLN A 230 -5.64 2.34 -7.85
CA GLN A 230 -6.62 1.46 -8.48
C GLN A 230 -6.00 0.20 -9.10
N SER A 231 -4.72 0.22 -9.43
CA SER A 231 -3.98 -0.90 -10.03
C SER A 231 -3.57 -1.94 -8.98
N THR A 232 -3.28 -1.48 -7.76
CA THR A 232 -2.85 -2.37 -6.66
C THR A 232 -3.98 -2.71 -5.69
N CYS A 233 -5.12 -2.02 -5.71
CA CYS A 233 -6.24 -2.23 -4.80
C CYS A 233 -6.85 -3.65 -4.89
N ASN A 234 -7.07 -4.28 -3.73
CA ASN A 234 -7.69 -5.60 -3.61
C ASN A 234 -9.23 -5.55 -3.51
N LYS A 235 -9.86 -4.38 -3.59
CA LYS A 235 -11.32 -4.21 -3.50
C LYS A 235 -11.98 -4.88 -2.27
N ASP A 236 -11.26 -4.99 -1.16
CA ASP A 236 -11.80 -5.52 0.12
C ASP A 236 -12.56 -4.46 0.94
N THR A 237 -12.55 -3.21 0.46
CA THR A 237 -13.23 -2.03 1.02
C THR A 237 -12.98 -1.76 2.51
N SER A 238 -11.97 -2.39 3.11
CA SER A 238 -11.65 -2.25 4.54
C SER A 238 -11.24 -0.83 4.93
N CYS A 239 -10.70 -0.05 3.98
CA CYS A 239 -10.43 1.39 4.15
C CYS A 239 -11.70 2.20 4.46
N LEU A 240 -12.89 1.71 4.05
CA LEU A 240 -14.16 2.30 4.42
C LEU A 240 -14.49 2.13 5.90
N LYS A 241 -13.80 1.28 6.68
CA LYS A 241 -13.98 1.26 8.14
C LYS A 241 -13.40 2.52 8.82
N GLY A 242 -12.59 3.30 8.11
CA GLY A 242 -12.11 4.60 8.59
C GLY A 242 -13.23 5.64 8.70
N PHE A 243 -13.20 6.40 9.78
CA PHE A 243 -14.10 7.51 10.08
C PHE A 243 -13.73 8.73 9.25
N CYS A 244 -14.04 8.67 7.96
CA CYS A 244 -13.71 9.70 6.99
C CYS A 244 -14.85 9.90 5.97
N PRO A 245 -15.35 11.14 5.80
CA PRO A 245 -16.41 11.46 4.84
C PRO A 245 -15.91 11.63 3.39
N SER A 246 -14.59 11.52 3.16
CA SER A 246 -14.00 11.69 1.81
C SER A 246 -14.23 10.49 0.87
N PHE A 247 -14.64 9.35 1.41
CA PHE A 247 -14.79 8.12 0.64
C PHE A 247 -16.07 8.10 -0.20
N VAL A 248 -15.90 7.78 -1.48
CA VAL A 248 -16.96 7.52 -2.45
C VAL A 248 -16.71 6.13 -3.05
N THR A 249 -17.72 5.29 -3.14
CA THR A 249 -17.65 4.05 -3.92
C THR A 249 -18.33 4.22 -5.26
N VAL A 250 -17.61 3.87 -6.31
CA VAL A 250 -18.11 3.73 -7.68
C VAL A 250 -18.56 2.28 -7.84
N GLU A 251 -19.85 2.08 -8.03
CA GLU A 251 -20.47 0.78 -8.22
C GLU A 251 -20.99 0.64 -9.66
N GLY A 252 -20.55 -0.40 -10.36
CA GLY A 252 -20.66 -0.48 -11.81
C GLY A 252 -19.55 0.31 -12.52
N GLY A 253 -19.63 0.34 -13.86
CA GLY A 253 -18.61 0.90 -14.73
C GLY A 253 -17.27 0.14 -14.71
N ALA A 254 -16.44 0.45 -15.70
CA ALA A 254 -15.04 0.03 -15.75
C ALA A 254 -14.13 1.23 -15.56
N LEU A 255 -12.90 1.01 -15.11
CA LEU A 255 -11.88 2.05 -15.26
C LEU A 255 -11.74 2.32 -16.75
N LYS A 256 -11.81 3.59 -17.13
CA LYS A 256 -11.46 4.01 -18.48
C LYS A 256 -10.08 3.45 -18.75
N LYS A 257 -9.99 2.52 -19.70
CA LYS A 257 -8.73 2.32 -20.38
C LYS A 257 -8.43 3.69 -20.95
N LYS A 258 -7.31 4.33 -20.54
CA LYS A 258 -6.85 5.53 -21.23
C LYS A 258 -7.00 5.21 -22.71
N ALA A 259 -7.75 6.05 -23.45
CA ALA A 259 -7.88 5.85 -24.88
C ALA A 259 -6.47 5.54 -25.35
N LYS A 260 -6.27 4.40 -26.05
CA LYS A 260 -5.05 4.24 -26.84
C LYS A 260 -4.93 5.60 -27.50
N PRO A 261 -3.86 6.39 -27.25
CA PRO A 261 -3.85 7.71 -27.81
C PRO A 261 -4.11 7.54 -29.32
N ALA A 262 -4.82 8.47 -29.95
CA ALA A 262 -5.22 8.28 -31.35
C ALA A 262 -3.98 8.06 -32.26
N SER A 263 -2.81 8.48 -31.79
CA SER A 263 -1.56 7.76 -31.98
C SER A 263 -1.35 6.84 -30.76
N ALA A 264 -1.41 5.51 -30.91
CA ALA A 264 -0.45 4.78 -30.11
C ALA A 264 0.84 5.50 -30.50
N VAL A 265 1.52 6.17 -29.57
CA VAL A 265 2.94 6.34 -29.75
C VAL A 265 3.43 4.89 -29.66
N ARG A 266 3.20 4.15 -30.76
CA ARG A 266 4.16 3.21 -31.26
C ARG A 266 5.44 3.96 -31.00
N ALA A 267 6.36 3.27 -30.37
CA ALA A 267 7.70 3.41 -30.79
C ALA A 267 7.70 3.57 -32.33
N GLU A 268 7.52 4.78 -32.87
CA GLU A 268 7.76 5.06 -34.28
C GLU A 268 9.15 4.48 -34.48
N PRO A 269 9.38 3.70 -35.53
CA PRO A 269 10.67 3.05 -35.73
C PRO A 269 11.71 4.15 -35.57
N VAL A 270 12.45 4.11 -34.45
CA VAL A 270 13.48 5.11 -34.21
C VAL A 270 14.45 4.91 -35.34
N GLU A 271 15.08 6.00 -35.79
CA GLU A 271 16.45 5.90 -36.26
C GLU A 271 17.18 4.86 -35.38
N ALA A 272 17.73 3.82 -35.99
CA ALA A 272 18.18 2.63 -35.27
C ALA A 272 18.97 3.02 -34.00
N LEU A 273 18.39 2.76 -32.82
CA LEU A 273 19.10 3.02 -31.56
C LEU A 273 20.44 2.29 -31.64
N PRO A 274 21.56 2.95 -31.27
CA PRO A 274 22.86 2.30 -31.37
C PRO A 274 22.85 1.04 -30.52
N GLU A 275 23.31 -0.08 -31.07
CA GLU A 275 23.44 -1.31 -30.30
C GLU A 275 24.57 -1.16 -29.26
N PRO A 276 24.31 -1.45 -27.98
CA PRO A 276 25.33 -1.39 -26.95
C PRO A 276 26.33 -2.53 -27.11
N THR A 277 27.55 -2.33 -26.64
CA THR A 277 28.49 -3.44 -26.49
C THR A 277 28.06 -4.31 -25.32
N VAL A 278 27.68 -5.57 -25.60
CA VAL A 278 27.33 -6.55 -24.57
C VAL A 278 28.60 -6.99 -23.82
N PRO A 279 28.63 -6.94 -22.47
CA PRO A 279 29.76 -7.43 -21.70
C PRO A 279 30.08 -8.89 -22.01
N GLN A 280 31.32 -9.14 -22.43
CA GLN A 280 31.86 -10.48 -22.63
C GLN A 280 32.39 -11.00 -21.30
N LEU A 281 32.05 -12.23 -20.94
CA LEU A 281 32.48 -12.85 -19.68
C LEU A 281 33.75 -13.65 -19.93
N ALA A 282 34.78 -13.42 -19.12
CA ALA A 282 35.92 -14.34 -19.12
C ALA A 282 35.50 -15.70 -18.51
N ARG A 283 36.24 -16.77 -18.84
CA ARG A 283 35.94 -18.15 -18.42
C ARG A 283 35.65 -18.31 -16.92
N ASP A 284 36.39 -17.60 -16.06
CA ASP A 284 36.27 -17.66 -14.60
C ASP A 284 35.52 -16.45 -14.01
N GLN A 285 34.97 -15.58 -14.85
CA GLN A 285 34.24 -14.40 -14.43
C GLN A 285 32.76 -14.72 -14.26
N VAL A 286 32.18 -14.20 -13.18
CA VAL A 286 30.74 -14.26 -12.91
C VAL A 286 30.22 -12.83 -12.77
N TRP A 287 29.18 -12.53 -13.54
CA TRP A 287 28.46 -11.27 -13.49
C TRP A 287 27.32 -11.37 -12.49
N GLY A 288 27.40 -10.59 -11.42
CA GLY A 288 26.40 -10.54 -10.36
C GLY A 288 25.35 -9.46 -10.59
N ILE A 289 24.11 -9.86 -10.84
CA ILE A 289 22.96 -8.96 -10.94
C ILE A 289 22.09 -9.09 -9.70
N VAL A 290 21.71 -7.96 -9.10
CA VAL A 290 20.68 -7.91 -8.05
C VAL A 290 19.51 -7.08 -8.53
N VAL A 291 18.35 -7.70 -8.66
CA VAL A 291 17.07 -6.98 -8.85
C VAL A 291 16.53 -6.68 -7.47
N ALA A 292 16.45 -5.40 -7.12
CA ALA A 292 16.06 -4.93 -5.79
C ALA A 292 14.79 -4.08 -5.91
N GLY A 293 13.71 -4.49 -5.24
CA GLY A 293 12.46 -3.75 -5.31
C GLY A 293 11.40 -4.23 -4.32
N VAL A 294 10.20 -3.69 -4.45
CA VAL A 294 9.09 -4.01 -3.56
C VAL A 294 8.37 -5.30 -4.01
N GLY A 295 8.00 -6.15 -3.05
CA GLY A 295 7.25 -7.37 -3.30
C GLY A 295 5.95 -7.13 -4.06
N GLY A 296 5.76 -7.87 -5.15
CA GLY A 296 4.57 -7.79 -6.01
C GLY A 296 4.65 -6.80 -7.17
N THR A 297 5.81 -6.14 -7.39
CA THR A 297 6.06 -5.27 -8.57
C THR A 297 6.69 -6.00 -9.76
N GLY A 298 7.07 -7.28 -9.61
CA GLY A 298 7.68 -8.08 -10.69
C GLY A 298 9.19 -8.29 -10.59
N VAL A 299 9.81 -8.01 -9.43
CA VAL A 299 11.24 -8.25 -9.17
C VAL A 299 11.68 -9.67 -9.54
N ILE A 300 10.93 -10.68 -9.08
CA ILE A 300 11.20 -12.09 -9.36
C ILE A 300 11.08 -12.39 -10.87
N THR A 301 10.13 -11.76 -11.54
CA THR A 301 9.92 -11.96 -12.99
C THR A 301 11.13 -11.49 -13.79
N ILE A 302 11.76 -10.37 -13.40
CA ILE A 302 13.01 -9.94 -14.06
C ILE A 302 14.13 -10.96 -13.85
N GLY A 303 14.28 -11.51 -12.64
CA GLY A 303 15.23 -12.59 -12.38
C GLY A 303 14.99 -13.83 -13.26
N GLN A 304 13.73 -14.22 -13.44
CA GLN A 304 13.34 -15.32 -14.33
C GLN A 304 13.64 -15.03 -15.80
N LEU A 305 13.41 -13.80 -16.27
CA LEU A 305 13.76 -13.39 -17.63
C LEU A 305 15.27 -13.44 -17.88
N LEU A 306 16.07 -12.92 -16.94
CA LEU A 306 17.53 -13.01 -16.98
C LEU A 306 18.00 -14.47 -17.02
N GLY A 307 17.40 -15.32 -16.18
CA GLY A 307 17.78 -16.73 -16.12
C GLY A 307 17.43 -17.50 -17.39
N MET A 308 16.25 -17.26 -17.97
CA MET A 308 15.85 -17.88 -19.24
C MET A 308 16.69 -17.39 -20.41
N ALA A 309 17.00 -16.09 -20.47
CA ALA A 309 17.87 -15.53 -21.51
C ALA A 309 19.30 -16.11 -21.43
N ALA A 310 19.88 -16.20 -20.23
CA ALA A 310 21.18 -16.85 -20.02
C ALA A 310 21.15 -18.34 -20.43
N HIS A 311 20.06 -19.04 -20.10
CA HIS A 311 19.88 -20.44 -20.50
C HIS A 311 19.80 -20.62 -22.02
N ILE A 312 19.11 -19.73 -22.74
CA ILE A 312 19.03 -19.74 -24.21
C ILE A 312 20.42 -19.58 -24.84
N GLU A 313 21.30 -18.79 -24.22
CA GLU A 313 22.69 -18.58 -24.68
C GLU A 313 23.63 -19.72 -24.30
N GLY A 314 23.18 -20.71 -23.52
CA GLY A 314 24.03 -21.78 -23.01
C GLY A 314 25.02 -21.35 -21.91
N LYS A 315 24.81 -20.17 -21.31
CA LYS A 315 25.62 -19.65 -20.21
C LYS A 315 25.30 -20.34 -18.88
N GLY A 316 26.25 -20.29 -17.95
CA GLY A 316 25.99 -20.68 -16.56
C GLY A 316 25.03 -19.70 -15.90
N ILE A 317 24.07 -20.21 -15.12
CA ILE A 317 23.09 -19.39 -14.41
C ILE A 317 22.76 -19.98 -13.04
N VAL A 318 22.76 -19.12 -12.01
CA VAL A 318 22.11 -19.40 -10.74
C VAL A 318 21.24 -18.22 -10.37
N THR A 319 19.96 -18.48 -10.14
CA THR A 319 19.02 -17.50 -9.59
C THR A 319 18.63 -17.87 -8.17
N GLN A 320 18.58 -16.88 -7.30
CA GLN A 320 18.08 -17.01 -5.94
C GLN A 320 17.13 -15.86 -5.64
N ASP A 321 15.85 -16.20 -5.48
CA ASP A 321 14.81 -15.25 -5.14
C ASP A 321 14.61 -15.20 -3.63
N ALA A 322 14.96 -14.07 -3.02
CA ALA A 322 14.49 -13.71 -1.70
C ALA A 322 13.15 -13.01 -1.87
N ALA A 323 12.11 -13.82 -2.10
CA ALA A 323 10.74 -13.37 -1.92
C ALA A 323 10.63 -12.94 -0.45
N GLY A 324 10.60 -11.63 -0.18
CA GLY A 324 10.25 -11.14 1.14
C GLY A 324 8.95 -11.80 1.59
N LEU A 325 8.69 -11.83 2.90
CA LEU A 325 7.42 -12.34 3.42
C LEU A 325 6.26 -11.74 2.63
N ALA A 326 5.22 -12.53 2.34
CA ALA A 326 4.12 -12.22 1.41
C ALA A 326 3.24 -11.03 1.85
N GLN A 327 3.87 -9.86 1.95
CA GLN A 327 3.33 -8.55 2.22
C GLN A 327 3.59 -7.72 0.97
N LYS A 328 2.56 -7.01 0.50
CA LYS A 328 2.79 -5.85 -0.37
C LYS A 328 3.73 -4.90 0.36
N GLY A 329 4.60 -4.17 -0.34
CA GLY A 329 5.43 -3.15 0.31
C GLY A 329 6.65 -3.65 1.09
N GLY A 330 6.90 -4.97 1.14
CA GLY A 330 8.14 -5.53 1.70
C GLY A 330 9.28 -5.50 0.68
N ALA A 331 10.52 -5.40 1.15
CA ALA A 331 11.69 -5.51 0.29
C ALA A 331 11.81 -6.94 -0.28
N THR A 332 12.19 -7.05 -1.56
CA THR A 332 12.33 -8.30 -2.30
C THR A 332 13.57 -8.19 -3.18
N TRP A 333 14.33 -9.28 -3.23
CA TRP A 333 15.54 -9.37 -4.04
C TRP A 333 15.49 -10.60 -4.93
N SER A 334 15.93 -10.43 -6.18
CA SER A 334 16.29 -11.53 -7.06
C SER A 334 17.77 -11.42 -7.37
N HIS A 335 18.55 -12.41 -6.94
CA HIS A 335 19.95 -12.52 -7.28
C HIS A 335 20.08 -13.38 -8.54
N ALA A 336 20.82 -12.90 -9.53
CA ALA A 336 21.19 -13.67 -10.71
C ALA A 336 22.70 -13.62 -10.89
N LEU A 337 23.33 -14.80 -10.93
CA LEU A 337 24.75 -14.97 -11.23
C LEU A 337 24.85 -15.59 -12.62
N ILE A 338 25.49 -14.89 -13.55
CA ILE A 338 25.68 -15.34 -14.93
C ILE A 338 27.17 -15.54 -15.16
N GLY A 339 27.58 -16.71 -15.61
CA GLY A 339 28.96 -17.02 -15.99
C GLY A 339 29.04 -17.56 -17.41
N GLU A 340 30.23 -17.56 -18.00
CA GLU A 340 30.49 -18.22 -19.30
C GLU A 340 30.02 -19.69 -19.29
N SER A 341 30.18 -20.38 -18.16
CA SER A 341 29.74 -21.76 -17.94
C SER A 341 29.23 -21.97 -16.51
N GLN A 342 28.49 -23.05 -16.27
CA GLN A 342 27.93 -23.35 -14.96
C GLN A 342 29.02 -23.54 -13.88
N ASP A 343 30.15 -24.14 -14.24
CA ASP A 343 31.26 -24.43 -13.32
C ASP A 343 31.96 -23.16 -12.80
N ALA A 344 31.80 -22.02 -13.49
CA ALA A 344 32.30 -20.73 -13.03
C ALA A 344 31.56 -20.23 -11.78
N ILE A 345 30.31 -20.64 -11.57
CA ILE A 345 29.45 -20.15 -10.49
C ILE A 345 29.62 -21.00 -9.23
N ARG A 346 30.19 -20.41 -8.18
CA ARG A 346 30.50 -21.10 -6.91
C ARG A 346 29.61 -20.70 -5.73
N THR A 347 28.67 -19.79 -5.95
CA THR A 347 27.75 -19.29 -4.92
C THR A 347 26.33 -19.29 -5.44
N THR A 348 25.36 -19.29 -4.53
CA THR A 348 23.93 -19.14 -4.86
C THR A 348 23.44 -17.71 -4.77
N ARG A 349 24.28 -16.81 -4.21
CA ARG A 349 23.97 -15.41 -3.96
C ARG A 349 25.11 -14.51 -4.43
N VAL A 350 24.78 -13.30 -4.88
CA VAL A 350 25.76 -12.24 -5.12
C VAL A 350 26.45 -11.89 -3.80
N GLY A 351 27.78 -12.02 -3.78
CA GLY A 351 28.61 -11.76 -2.61
C GLY A 351 28.63 -10.29 -2.19
N THR A 352 29.20 -10.01 -1.02
CA THR A 352 29.42 -8.64 -0.54
C THR A 352 30.34 -7.90 -1.50
N ALA A 353 30.01 -6.66 -1.85
CA ALA A 353 30.77 -5.80 -2.77
C ALA A 353 31.08 -6.46 -4.14
N ALA A 354 30.20 -7.36 -4.58
CA ALA A 354 30.41 -8.19 -5.76
C ALA A 354 29.31 -8.07 -6.83
N ALA A 355 28.36 -7.14 -6.68
CA ALA A 355 27.40 -6.85 -7.75
C ALA A 355 28.08 -6.06 -8.87
N ASP A 356 27.84 -6.48 -10.10
CA ASP A 356 28.22 -5.76 -11.31
C ASP A 356 27.05 -4.86 -11.77
N LEU A 357 25.81 -5.30 -11.52
CA LEU A 357 24.60 -4.51 -11.79
C LEU A 357 23.57 -4.62 -10.66
N ILE A 358 23.02 -3.49 -10.25
CA ILE A 358 21.81 -3.39 -9.44
C ILE A 358 20.68 -2.83 -10.31
N LEU A 359 19.63 -3.64 -10.53
CA LEU A 359 18.36 -3.17 -11.08
C LEU A 359 17.49 -2.72 -9.90
N ALA A 360 17.61 -1.45 -9.53
CA ALA A 360 16.93 -0.83 -8.40
C ALA A 360 15.54 -0.36 -8.82
N ALA A 361 14.56 -1.26 -8.73
CA ALA A 361 13.15 -1.00 -9.02
C ALA A 361 12.46 -0.13 -7.96
N ASP A 362 13.04 0.04 -6.77
CA ASP A 362 12.57 0.96 -5.73
C ASP A 362 13.76 1.61 -4.98
N PRO A 363 13.77 2.95 -4.81
CA PRO A 363 14.86 3.67 -4.13
C PRO A 363 15.14 3.23 -2.69
N LEU A 364 14.11 2.89 -1.92
CA LEU A 364 14.27 2.53 -0.51
C LEU A 364 14.85 1.13 -0.36
N VAL A 365 14.52 0.23 -1.28
CA VAL A 365 15.15 -1.10 -1.34
C VAL A 365 16.58 -0.98 -1.86
N ALA A 366 16.87 -0.01 -2.75
CA ALA A 366 18.23 0.26 -3.23
C ALA A 366 19.19 0.67 -2.10
N VAL A 367 18.75 1.53 -1.17
CA VAL A 367 19.55 1.96 -0.01
C VAL A 367 19.40 1.05 1.22
N ASN A 368 18.71 -0.08 1.09
CA ASN A 368 18.67 -1.07 2.16
C ASN A 368 20.09 -1.61 2.41
N ALA A 369 20.46 -1.82 3.67
CA ALA A 369 21.77 -2.35 4.06
C ALA A 369 22.15 -3.65 3.31
N GLU A 370 21.17 -4.51 3.03
CA GLU A 370 21.36 -5.74 2.27
C GLU A 370 21.79 -5.49 0.81
N THR A 371 21.22 -4.47 0.17
CA THR A 371 21.55 -4.05 -1.21
C THR A 371 22.86 -3.26 -1.24
N LEU A 372 23.02 -2.27 -0.36
CA LEU A 372 24.23 -1.45 -0.26
C LEU A 372 25.47 -2.32 -0.02
N ALA A 373 25.36 -3.37 0.80
CA ALA A 373 26.44 -4.32 1.04
C ALA A 373 26.90 -5.08 -0.22
N ARG A 374 26.14 -5.05 -1.33
CA ARG A 374 26.52 -5.68 -2.61
C ARG A 374 27.24 -4.73 -3.54
N MET A 375 27.14 -3.43 -3.31
CA MET A 375 27.65 -2.38 -4.18
C MET A 375 29.13 -2.10 -3.91
N ARG A 376 29.87 -1.69 -4.95
CA ARG A 376 31.26 -1.23 -4.87
C ARG A 376 31.55 -0.22 -5.98
N GLU A 377 32.13 0.92 -5.61
CA GLU A 377 32.66 1.90 -6.56
C GLU A 377 33.63 1.27 -7.56
N GLY A 378 33.55 1.71 -8.82
CA GLY A 378 34.37 1.19 -9.92
C GLY A 378 34.02 -0.24 -10.38
N ARG A 379 32.98 -0.88 -9.82
CA ARG A 379 32.48 -2.18 -10.27
C ARG A 379 30.98 -2.15 -10.55
N THR A 380 30.20 -1.63 -9.61
CA THR A 380 28.75 -1.75 -9.64
C THR A 380 28.13 -0.63 -10.45
N HIS A 381 27.30 -0.98 -11.42
CA HIS A 381 26.36 -0.07 -12.06
C HIS A 381 24.98 -0.17 -11.40
N VAL A 382 24.23 0.92 -11.35
CA VAL A 382 22.88 0.97 -10.79
C VAL A 382 21.92 1.61 -11.77
N ALA A 383 20.94 0.83 -12.24
CA ALA A 383 19.76 1.37 -12.91
C ALA A 383 18.68 1.63 -11.86
N LEU A 384 18.42 2.90 -11.55
CA LEU A 384 17.56 3.34 -10.47
C LEU A 384 16.23 3.91 -11.00
N ASN A 385 15.14 3.27 -10.64
CA ASN A 385 13.83 3.91 -10.70
C ASN A 385 13.72 4.96 -9.59
N THR A 386 13.49 6.22 -9.93
CA THR A 386 13.40 7.30 -8.93
C THR A 386 12.04 7.38 -8.26
N HIS A 387 11.03 6.66 -8.78
CA HIS A 387 9.72 6.59 -8.14
C HIS A 387 9.78 5.77 -6.85
N SER A 388 9.40 6.34 -5.72
CA SER A 388 9.27 5.56 -4.49
C SER A 388 7.83 5.23 -4.17
N THR A 389 7.58 3.93 -4.04
CA THR A 389 6.30 3.39 -3.61
C THR A 389 6.17 3.52 -2.09
N PRO A 390 4.98 3.83 -1.53
CA PRO A 390 4.78 3.84 -0.09
C PRO A 390 5.11 2.47 0.55
N THR A 391 5.94 2.48 1.59
CA THR A 391 6.36 1.26 2.30
C THR A 391 5.40 0.90 3.43
N ALA A 392 5.56 -0.29 4.02
CA ALA A 392 4.81 -0.68 5.22
C ALA A 392 4.94 0.31 6.39
N ALA A 393 6.04 1.06 6.48
CA ALA A 393 6.24 2.08 7.51
C ALA A 393 5.27 3.25 7.36
N PHE A 394 4.93 3.63 6.12
CA PHE A 394 3.97 4.70 5.84
C PHE A 394 2.58 4.41 6.38
N VAL A 395 2.17 3.14 6.40
CA VAL A 395 0.85 2.73 6.92
C VAL A 395 0.70 3.08 8.41
N ARG A 396 1.80 3.12 9.17
CA ARG A 396 1.81 3.44 10.60
C ARG A 396 2.06 4.91 10.91
N ASN A 397 2.76 5.63 10.03
CA ASN A 397 3.09 7.03 10.25
C ASN A 397 2.52 7.90 9.13
N ALA A 398 1.40 8.56 9.43
CA ALA A 398 0.73 9.47 8.51
C ALA A 398 1.61 10.63 8.03
N ASN A 399 2.57 11.05 8.86
CA ASN A 399 3.50 12.16 8.63
C ASN A 399 4.84 11.71 8.02
N TRP A 400 5.00 10.42 7.70
CA TRP A 400 6.25 9.90 7.14
C TRP A 400 6.65 10.64 5.86
N GLN A 401 7.81 11.27 5.85
CA GLN A 401 8.36 11.94 4.67
C GLN A 401 9.19 10.95 3.87
N ASN A 402 9.07 11.02 2.55
CA ASN A 402 9.76 10.09 1.67
C ASN A 402 11.17 10.64 1.36
N PRO A 403 12.26 9.96 1.77
CA PRO A 403 13.62 10.43 1.55
C PRO A 403 14.11 10.10 0.11
N GLN A 404 13.28 10.32 -0.92
CA GLN A 404 13.59 9.87 -2.29
C GLN A 404 14.89 10.50 -2.83
N ASP A 405 15.04 11.81 -2.63
CA ASP A 405 16.20 12.56 -3.10
C ASP A 405 17.48 12.17 -2.34
N ASP A 406 17.34 11.81 -1.06
CA ASP A 406 18.44 11.28 -0.25
C ASP A 406 18.86 9.89 -0.74
N CYS A 407 17.92 9.06 -1.22
CA CYS A 407 18.22 7.70 -1.67
C CYS A 407 19.10 7.68 -2.92
N ALA A 408 18.77 8.49 -3.94
CA ALA A 408 19.58 8.57 -5.15
C ALA A 408 20.98 9.13 -4.86
N SER A 409 21.06 10.14 -3.98
CA SER A 409 22.31 10.74 -3.53
C SER A 409 23.18 9.72 -2.77
N GLU A 410 22.57 8.90 -1.91
CA GLU A 410 23.27 7.86 -1.16
C GLU A 410 23.79 6.75 -2.07
N VAL A 411 23.02 6.30 -3.06
CA VAL A 411 23.49 5.32 -4.05
C VAL A 411 24.67 5.90 -4.84
N ALA A 412 24.57 7.14 -5.32
CA ALA A 412 25.65 7.81 -6.04
C ALA A 412 26.91 7.97 -5.19
N ARG A 413 26.77 8.17 -3.87
CA ARG A 413 27.90 8.21 -2.93
C ARG A 413 28.62 6.86 -2.81
N VAL A 414 27.91 5.74 -2.97
CA VAL A 414 28.47 4.38 -2.81
C VAL A 414 29.13 3.86 -4.09
N VAL A 415 28.58 4.15 -5.26
CA VAL A 415 29.09 3.62 -6.55
C VAL A 415 29.75 4.67 -7.45
N GLY A 416 29.71 5.94 -7.08
CA GLY A 416 30.11 7.08 -7.92
C GLY A 416 28.98 7.54 -8.84
N ALA A 417 28.97 8.84 -9.20
CA ALA A 417 27.93 9.43 -10.03
C ALA A 417 27.81 8.76 -11.41
N ASP A 418 28.93 8.38 -12.01
CA ASP A 418 28.98 7.69 -13.31
C ASP A 418 28.47 6.24 -13.24
N GLY A 419 28.43 5.67 -12.04
CA GLY A 419 27.90 4.33 -11.78
C GLY A 419 26.37 4.29 -11.72
N VAL A 420 25.68 5.43 -11.72
CA VAL A 420 24.22 5.51 -11.55
C VAL A 420 23.54 6.07 -12.80
N GLY A 421 22.55 5.33 -13.30
CA GLY A 421 21.58 5.82 -14.28
C GLY A 421 20.19 5.79 -13.68
N SER A 422 19.48 6.92 -13.71
CA SER A 422 18.20 7.04 -13.01
C SER A 422 17.12 7.76 -13.83
N PHE A 423 15.88 7.31 -13.71
CA PHE A 423 14.70 8.00 -14.23
C PHE A 423 13.42 7.51 -13.53
N ASP A 424 12.31 8.24 -13.67
CA ASP A 424 11.01 7.84 -13.11
C ASP A 424 10.34 6.81 -14.04
N ALA A 425 10.67 5.53 -13.85
CA ALA A 425 10.19 4.44 -14.68
C ALA A 425 8.69 4.19 -14.49
N ASP A 426 8.15 4.38 -13.27
CA ASP A 426 6.71 4.28 -13.00
C ASP A 426 5.91 5.35 -13.73
N ALA A 427 6.34 6.62 -13.68
CA ALA A 427 5.68 7.71 -14.38
C ALA A 427 5.71 7.49 -15.89
N CYS A 428 6.86 7.05 -16.42
CA CYS A 428 6.99 6.72 -17.84
C CYS A 428 6.06 5.57 -18.24
N ALA A 429 6.05 4.46 -17.49
CA ALA A 429 5.19 3.32 -17.75
C ALA A 429 3.69 3.70 -17.66
N ASN A 430 3.29 4.47 -16.65
CA ASN A 430 1.91 4.92 -16.49
C ASN A 430 1.46 5.90 -17.60
N ALA A 431 2.34 6.78 -18.06
CA ALA A 431 2.03 7.74 -19.11
C ALA A 431 1.98 7.07 -20.49
N LEU A 432 2.99 6.28 -20.84
CA LEU A 432 3.17 5.71 -22.17
C LEU A 432 2.38 4.41 -22.38
N MET A 433 2.20 3.63 -21.32
CA MET A 433 1.61 2.29 -21.40
C MET A 433 0.34 2.10 -20.55
N GLY A 434 0.02 3.07 -19.70
CA GLY A 434 -1.20 3.07 -18.89
C GLY A 434 -1.18 2.14 -17.66
N ASP A 435 -0.04 1.51 -17.36
CA ASP A 435 0.13 0.63 -16.20
C ASP A 435 1.58 0.67 -15.70
N THR A 436 1.77 0.85 -14.39
CA THR A 436 3.10 0.89 -13.76
C THR A 436 3.78 -0.47 -13.70
N LEU A 437 3.05 -1.58 -13.93
CA LEU A 437 3.65 -2.92 -13.98
C LEU A 437 4.74 -3.08 -15.05
N TYR A 438 4.79 -2.17 -16.04
CA TYR A 438 5.81 -2.17 -17.08
C TYR A 438 7.10 -1.41 -16.72
N ALA A 439 7.18 -0.83 -15.51
CA ALA A 439 8.38 -0.10 -15.05
C ALA A 439 9.62 -1.00 -14.96
N ASN A 440 9.48 -2.24 -14.47
CA ASN A 440 10.61 -3.16 -14.32
C ASN A 440 11.19 -3.64 -15.67
N PRO A 441 10.38 -4.07 -16.66
CA PRO A 441 10.86 -4.31 -18.01
C PRO A 441 11.53 -3.08 -18.64
N MET A 442 11.00 -1.89 -18.40
CA MET A 442 11.60 -0.63 -18.86
C MET A 442 12.96 -0.37 -18.21
N LEU A 443 13.10 -0.64 -16.91
CA LEU A 443 14.38 -0.53 -16.20
C LEU A 443 15.43 -1.54 -16.72
N LEU A 444 15.00 -2.77 -17.05
CA LEU A 444 15.86 -3.78 -17.66
C LEU A 444 16.34 -3.33 -19.05
N GLY A 445 15.45 -2.79 -19.88
CA GLY A 445 15.81 -2.23 -21.20
C GLY A 445 16.78 -1.05 -21.11
N PHE A 446 16.60 -0.19 -20.10
CA PHE A 446 17.53 0.90 -19.80
C PHE A 446 18.94 0.37 -19.48
N ALA A 447 19.04 -0.61 -18.56
CA ALA A 447 20.33 -1.19 -18.18
C ALA A 447 21.01 -1.92 -19.34
N TRP A 448 20.22 -2.62 -20.17
CA TRP A 448 20.74 -3.29 -21.37
C TRP A 448 21.32 -2.28 -22.37
N GLN A 449 20.61 -1.18 -22.64
CA GLN A 449 21.09 -0.13 -23.56
C GLN A 449 22.33 0.63 -23.06
N LYS A 450 22.57 0.64 -21.74
CA LYS A 450 23.83 1.15 -21.15
C LYS A 450 24.99 0.15 -21.24
N GLY A 451 24.75 -1.07 -21.72
CA GLY A 451 25.76 -2.13 -21.80
C GLY A 451 26.07 -2.78 -20.45
N TRP A 452 25.12 -2.79 -19.50
CA TRP A 452 25.35 -3.32 -18.14
C TRP A 452 24.87 -4.77 -17.94
N VAL A 453 24.22 -5.35 -18.96
CA VAL A 453 23.65 -6.69 -18.91
C VAL A 453 24.42 -7.61 -19.87
N PRO A 454 25.01 -8.74 -19.41
CA PRO A 454 25.87 -9.62 -20.20
C PRO A 454 25.05 -10.63 -21.02
N LEU A 455 23.98 -10.17 -21.67
CA LEU A 455 23.05 -11.00 -22.44
C LEU A 455 22.67 -10.30 -23.75
N GLU A 456 22.47 -11.08 -24.79
CA GLU A 456 22.10 -10.63 -26.12
C GLU A 456 20.64 -10.15 -26.17
N PHE A 457 20.37 -9.19 -27.07
CA PHE A 457 19.03 -8.65 -27.28
C PHE A 457 18.01 -9.74 -27.59
N GLU A 458 18.36 -10.62 -28.55
CA GLU A 458 17.49 -11.68 -29.05
C GLU A 458 17.10 -12.67 -27.95
N SER A 459 18.03 -13.00 -27.07
CA SER A 459 17.80 -13.90 -25.94
C SER A 459 16.84 -13.30 -24.92
N LEU A 460 16.97 -12.00 -24.62
CA LEU A 460 16.05 -11.27 -23.75
C LEU A 460 14.65 -11.17 -24.37
N MET A 461 14.55 -10.87 -25.67
CA MET A 461 13.27 -10.84 -26.37
C MET A 461 12.60 -12.21 -26.39
N ARG A 462 13.37 -13.27 -26.63
CA ARG A 462 12.87 -14.65 -26.61
C ARG A 462 12.44 -15.08 -25.21
N ALA A 463 13.16 -14.70 -24.16
CA ALA A 463 12.75 -14.96 -22.78
C ALA A 463 11.40 -14.29 -22.45
N ILE A 464 11.17 -13.06 -22.94
CA ILE A 464 9.87 -12.36 -22.79
C ILE A 464 8.75 -13.12 -23.50
N GLU A 465 8.99 -13.64 -24.70
CA GLU A 465 8.02 -14.46 -25.43
C GLU A 465 7.66 -15.75 -24.68
N LEU A 466 8.68 -16.48 -24.19
CA LEU A 466 8.51 -17.74 -23.49
C LEU A 466 7.80 -17.57 -22.14
N ASN A 467 7.94 -16.41 -21.50
CA ASN A 467 7.19 -16.08 -20.29
C ASN A 467 5.66 -15.98 -20.55
N ASN A 468 5.24 -15.77 -21.81
CA ASN A 468 3.85 -15.86 -22.28
C ASN A 468 2.84 -14.97 -21.51
N VAL A 469 3.28 -13.81 -21.03
CA VAL A 469 2.45 -12.82 -20.34
C VAL A 469 2.62 -11.45 -20.99
N ALA A 470 1.56 -10.91 -21.57
CA ALA A 470 1.52 -9.57 -22.18
C ALA A 470 2.76 -9.26 -23.05
N ILE A 471 3.14 -10.21 -23.91
CA ILE A 471 4.42 -10.25 -24.65
C ILE A 471 4.71 -8.90 -25.32
N GLU A 472 3.81 -8.43 -26.19
CA GLU A 472 3.98 -7.19 -26.95
C GLU A 472 4.17 -5.95 -26.06
N ASN A 473 3.45 -5.88 -24.93
CA ASN A 473 3.60 -4.77 -24.00
C ASN A 473 4.95 -4.84 -23.28
N ASN A 474 5.39 -6.02 -22.84
CA ASN A 474 6.70 -6.16 -22.19
C ASN A 474 7.87 -5.84 -23.14
N LYS A 475 7.78 -6.25 -24.42
CA LYS A 475 8.75 -5.85 -25.45
C LYS A 475 8.74 -4.33 -25.67
N THR A 476 7.56 -3.72 -25.76
CA THR A 476 7.42 -2.26 -25.90
C THR A 476 7.99 -1.52 -24.69
N ALA A 477 7.79 -2.03 -23.48
CA ALA A 477 8.33 -1.47 -22.26
C ALA A 477 9.86 -1.51 -22.24
N PHE A 478 10.46 -2.65 -22.61
CA PHE A 478 11.90 -2.79 -22.76
C PHE A 478 12.47 -1.77 -23.75
N GLU A 479 11.81 -1.60 -24.90
CA GLU A 479 12.21 -0.63 -25.92
C GLU A 479 12.14 0.82 -25.43
N TRP A 480 11.10 1.20 -24.68
CA TRP A 480 11.04 2.51 -24.01
C TRP A 480 12.19 2.72 -23.03
N GLY A 481 12.59 1.65 -22.33
CA GLY A 481 13.76 1.63 -21.46
C GLY A 481 15.04 1.98 -22.20
N ARG A 482 15.25 1.34 -23.36
CA ARG A 482 16.39 1.63 -24.24
C ARG A 482 16.40 3.09 -24.67
N ARG A 483 15.26 3.62 -25.13
CA ARG A 483 15.14 5.04 -25.50
C ARG A 483 15.49 5.96 -24.34
N ALA A 484 15.02 5.67 -23.14
CA ALA A 484 15.34 6.47 -21.95
C ALA A 484 16.83 6.46 -21.60
N ALA A 485 17.56 5.37 -21.88
CA ALA A 485 19.00 5.30 -21.67
C ALA A 485 19.81 6.11 -22.68
N HIS A 486 19.30 6.25 -23.91
CA HIS A 486 19.94 6.97 -25.01
C HIS A 486 19.58 8.48 -25.00
N ASP A 487 18.30 8.80 -24.92
CA ASP A 487 17.76 10.17 -24.89
C ASP A 487 16.56 10.26 -23.94
N LEU A 488 16.86 10.43 -22.65
CA LEU A 488 15.84 10.62 -21.63
C LEU A 488 14.98 11.88 -21.88
N ALA A 489 15.56 12.93 -22.47
CA ALA A 489 14.87 14.19 -22.66
C ALA A 489 13.71 14.08 -23.66
N SER A 490 13.87 13.31 -24.74
CA SER A 490 12.76 13.05 -25.67
C SER A 490 11.66 12.18 -25.05
N VAL A 491 12.02 11.17 -24.27
CA VAL A 491 11.03 10.34 -23.56
C VAL A 491 10.22 11.18 -22.58
N LEU A 492 10.86 12.05 -21.79
CA LEU A 492 10.17 12.93 -20.84
C LEU A 492 9.20 13.92 -21.52
N LYS A 493 9.53 14.41 -22.73
CA LYS A 493 8.63 15.24 -23.53
C LYS A 493 7.33 14.51 -23.91
N LEU A 494 7.39 13.20 -24.14
CA LEU A 494 6.22 12.38 -24.49
C LEU A 494 5.38 11.99 -23.26
N VAL A 495 6.02 11.84 -22.11
CA VAL A 495 5.37 11.53 -20.82
C VAL A 495 4.58 12.73 -20.30
N SER A 496 5.07 13.95 -20.56
CA SER A 496 4.41 15.21 -20.22
C SER A 496 4.26 16.11 -21.46
N PRO A 497 3.38 15.77 -22.42
CA PRO A 497 3.17 16.61 -23.60
C PRO A 497 2.39 17.86 -23.17
N GLY A 498 3.11 18.89 -22.76
CA GLY A 498 2.53 20.14 -22.30
C GLY A 498 2.91 20.60 -20.89
N GLN A 499 3.98 20.09 -20.27
CA GLN A 499 4.76 21.01 -19.43
C GLN A 499 5.55 21.92 -20.37
N VAL A 500 4.90 23.02 -20.79
CA VAL A 500 5.62 24.29 -20.81
C VAL A 500 6.42 24.27 -19.51
N ILE A 501 7.72 24.58 -19.57
CA ILE A 501 8.41 25.05 -18.37
C ILE A 501 7.67 26.36 -18.01
N GLU A 502 6.49 26.25 -17.40
CA GLU A 502 6.14 27.16 -16.34
C GLU A 502 7.31 26.96 -15.39
N PHE A 503 8.27 27.87 -15.47
CA PHE A 503 8.89 28.34 -14.25
C PHE A 503 7.73 28.45 -13.29
N LYS A 504 7.57 27.48 -12.38
CA LYS A 504 6.63 27.60 -11.27
C LYS A 504 7.04 28.93 -10.67
N LYS A 505 6.30 30.00 -11.00
CA LYS A 505 6.57 31.33 -10.46
C LYS A 505 6.64 31.06 -8.98
N ARG A 506 7.81 31.35 -8.40
CA ARG A 506 8.08 31.08 -6.99
C ARG A 506 6.81 31.48 -6.24
N GLU A 507 6.16 30.51 -5.60
CA GLU A 507 4.82 30.72 -5.05
C GLU A 507 4.92 31.93 -4.12
N THR A 508 4.35 33.06 -4.52
CA THR A 508 4.41 34.26 -3.71
C THR A 508 3.36 34.16 -2.63
N VAL A 509 3.62 34.77 -1.48
CA VAL A 509 2.62 34.95 -0.42
C VAL A 509 1.31 35.48 -1.00
N ASP A 510 1.37 36.45 -1.92
CA ASP A 510 0.18 37.02 -2.57
C ASP A 510 -0.61 35.97 -3.37
N SER A 511 0.06 35.12 -4.16
CA SER A 511 -0.61 34.07 -4.93
C SER A 511 -1.26 33.03 -4.00
N MET A 512 -0.58 32.69 -2.90
CA MET A 512 -1.03 31.78 -1.87
C MET A 512 -2.27 32.32 -1.15
N VAL A 513 -2.25 33.60 -0.78
CA VAL A 513 -3.34 34.32 -0.11
C VAL A 513 -4.53 34.46 -1.04
N LYS A 514 -4.34 34.90 -2.30
CA LYS A 514 -5.42 35.06 -3.27
C LYS A 514 -6.23 33.78 -3.45
N ARG A 515 -5.54 32.65 -3.67
CA ARG A 515 -6.18 31.34 -3.83
C ARG A 515 -6.99 30.93 -2.60
N ARG A 516 -6.48 31.21 -1.39
CA ARG A 516 -7.16 30.91 -0.12
C ARG A 516 -8.34 31.84 0.12
N VAL A 517 -8.26 33.10 -0.29
CA VAL A 517 -9.38 34.05 -0.28
C VAL A 517 -10.50 33.57 -1.20
N ASP A 518 -10.18 33.14 -2.43
CA ASP A 518 -11.16 32.58 -3.37
C ASP A 518 -11.84 31.34 -2.76
N PHE A 519 -11.05 30.44 -2.15
CA PHE A 519 -11.58 29.26 -1.48
C PHE A 519 -12.47 29.62 -0.29
N LEU A 520 -12.04 30.53 0.60
CA LEU A 520 -12.81 30.95 1.78
C LEU A 520 -14.09 31.72 1.41
N THR A 521 -14.10 32.41 0.27
CA THR A 521 -15.28 33.05 -0.28
C THR A 521 -16.32 32.00 -0.70
N GLY A 522 -15.86 30.93 -1.35
CA GLY A 522 -16.68 29.74 -1.64
C GLY A 522 -17.17 29.04 -0.38
N TYR A 523 -16.29 28.88 0.62
CA TYR A 523 -16.57 28.25 1.92
C TYR A 523 -17.69 28.95 2.68
N GLN A 524 -17.57 30.26 2.91
CA GLN A 524 -18.57 31.06 3.65
C GLN A 524 -19.05 32.23 2.78
N ASN A 525 -18.28 33.31 2.73
CA ASN A 525 -18.56 34.53 1.96
C ASN A 525 -17.31 35.43 1.87
N ALA A 526 -17.39 36.52 1.11
CA ALA A 526 -16.28 37.47 0.92
C ALA A 526 -15.82 38.13 2.24
N ALA A 527 -16.74 38.43 3.16
CA ALA A 527 -16.39 39.05 4.45
C ALA A 527 -15.53 38.10 5.31
N TYR A 528 -15.82 36.80 5.30
CA TYR A 528 -15.03 35.81 6.01
C TYR A 528 -13.63 35.64 5.41
N ALA A 529 -13.53 35.66 4.07
CA ALA A 529 -12.25 35.62 3.36
C ALA A 529 -11.40 36.89 3.62
N GLU A 530 -12.04 38.06 3.76
CA GLU A 530 -11.36 39.31 4.08
C GLU A 530 -10.77 39.28 5.50
N GLN A 531 -11.43 38.63 6.48
CA GLN A 531 -10.83 38.45 7.81
C GLN A 531 -9.53 37.65 7.77
N TYR A 532 -9.48 36.61 6.92
CA TYR A 532 -8.25 35.84 6.70
C TYR A 532 -7.17 36.73 6.09
N ARG A 533 -7.51 37.44 5.01
CA ARG A 533 -6.57 38.32 4.29
C ARG A 533 -6.01 39.41 5.21
N ALA A 534 -6.89 40.14 5.92
CA ALA A 534 -6.50 41.21 6.82
C ALA A 534 -5.56 40.73 7.94
N PHE A 535 -5.80 39.52 8.46
CA PHE A 535 -4.93 38.95 9.49
C PHE A 535 -3.56 38.55 8.93
N VAL A 536 -3.49 37.94 7.75
CA VAL A 536 -2.21 37.63 7.09
C VAL A 536 -1.44 38.91 6.76
N GLU A 537 -2.10 39.95 6.25
CA GLU A 537 -1.49 41.25 5.98
C GLU A 537 -0.95 41.91 7.27
N LYS A 538 -1.64 41.76 8.41
CA LYS A 538 -1.16 42.23 9.72
C LYS A 538 0.14 41.52 10.12
N VAL A 539 0.20 40.19 9.98
CA VAL A 539 1.41 39.40 10.27
C VAL A 539 2.55 39.80 9.34
N GLN A 540 2.26 39.94 8.04
CA GLN A 540 3.24 40.31 7.03
C GLN A 540 3.88 41.66 7.32
N LYS A 541 3.09 42.67 7.69
CA LYS A 541 3.60 44.01 8.04
C LYS A 541 4.55 43.94 9.24
N ALA A 542 4.21 43.18 10.27
CA ALA A 542 5.06 43.05 11.45
C ALA A 542 6.35 42.26 11.19
N GLU A 543 6.26 41.10 10.53
CA GLU A 543 7.43 40.28 10.21
C GLU A 543 8.40 41.03 9.27
N THR A 544 7.86 41.74 8.28
CA THR A 544 8.66 42.54 7.34
C THR A 544 9.39 43.66 8.06
N ALA A 545 8.73 44.36 9.01
CA ALA A 545 9.33 45.43 9.79
C ALA A 545 10.46 44.93 10.71
N ALA A 546 10.33 43.73 11.27
CA ALA A 546 11.31 43.17 12.22
C ALA A 546 12.47 42.41 11.56
N THR A 547 12.21 41.65 10.48
CA THR A 547 13.17 40.66 9.96
C THR A 547 13.44 40.74 8.47
N GLY A 548 12.59 41.42 7.69
CA GLY A 548 12.64 41.42 6.22
C GLY A 548 12.40 40.04 5.59
N LYS A 549 11.93 39.04 6.35
CA LYS A 549 11.59 37.68 5.88
C LYS A 549 10.07 37.50 5.80
N ALA A 550 9.62 36.40 5.17
CA ALA A 550 8.20 36.06 5.00
C ALA A 550 7.84 34.65 5.52
N SER A 551 8.74 34.00 6.24
CA SER A 551 8.59 32.62 6.72
C SER A 551 7.41 32.44 7.68
N LEU A 552 7.23 33.37 8.62
CA LEU A 552 6.10 33.37 9.54
C LEU A 552 4.81 33.65 8.77
N THR A 553 4.83 34.63 7.86
CA THR A 553 3.67 34.98 7.01
C THR A 553 3.21 33.79 6.18
N GLU A 554 4.12 33.05 5.56
CA GLU A 554 3.80 31.82 4.82
C GLU A 554 3.20 30.75 5.72
N ALA A 555 3.77 30.52 6.91
CA ALA A 555 3.22 29.58 7.88
C ALA A 555 1.80 30.00 8.31
N VAL A 556 1.59 31.27 8.66
CA VAL A 556 0.28 31.79 9.06
C VAL A 556 -0.74 31.67 7.93
N ALA A 557 -0.38 32.01 6.69
CA ALA A 557 -1.25 31.83 5.54
C ALA A 557 -1.68 30.36 5.35
N ARG A 558 -0.78 29.40 5.57
CA ARG A 558 -1.09 27.96 5.46
C ARG A 558 -1.96 27.46 6.62
N TYR A 559 -1.61 27.76 7.86
CA TYR A 559 -2.26 27.17 9.04
C TYR A 559 -3.53 27.91 9.48
N LEU A 560 -3.60 29.23 9.35
CA LEU A 560 -4.84 29.96 9.60
C LEU A 560 -5.94 29.51 8.63
N PHE A 561 -5.58 29.31 7.36
CA PHE A 561 -6.51 28.78 6.37
C PHE A 561 -7.04 27.39 6.77
N LYS A 562 -6.19 26.49 7.26
CA LYS A 562 -6.62 25.16 7.72
C LYS A 562 -7.66 25.24 8.84
N LEU A 563 -7.45 26.14 9.81
CA LEU A 563 -8.38 26.35 10.92
C LEU A 563 -9.68 27.02 10.46
N MET A 564 -9.62 27.95 9.52
CA MET A 564 -10.80 28.65 9.00
C MET A 564 -11.61 27.82 7.99
N ALA A 565 -11.00 26.85 7.32
CA ALA A 565 -11.65 25.97 6.34
C ALA A 565 -11.87 24.54 6.88
N TYR A 566 -12.26 24.44 8.15
CA TYR A 566 -12.57 23.15 8.79
C TYR A 566 -13.73 22.43 8.07
N LYS A 567 -13.66 21.10 8.03
CA LYS A 567 -14.56 20.26 7.22
C LYS A 567 -15.85 19.96 7.96
N ASP A 568 -16.74 20.93 7.94
CA ASP A 568 -18.10 20.77 8.42
C ASP A 568 -19.06 20.17 7.40
N GLU A 569 -20.28 19.88 7.83
CA GLU A 569 -21.31 19.23 7.04
C GLU A 569 -21.62 20.04 5.76
N TYR A 570 -21.62 21.37 5.87
CA TYR A 570 -21.83 22.29 4.74
C TYR A 570 -20.66 22.26 3.76
N GLU A 571 -19.43 22.25 4.25
CA GLU A 571 -18.23 22.23 3.42
C GLU A 571 -18.02 20.87 2.75
N VAL A 572 -18.20 19.78 3.48
CA VAL A 572 -18.17 18.41 2.92
C VAL A 572 -19.20 18.29 1.80
N ALA A 573 -20.40 18.83 2.00
CA ALA A 573 -21.42 18.87 0.96
C ALA A 573 -20.98 19.66 -0.27
N ARG A 574 -20.45 20.89 -0.07
CA ARG A 574 -19.94 21.74 -1.15
C ARG A 574 -18.87 21.02 -1.97
N LEU A 575 -17.89 20.41 -1.31
CA LEU A 575 -16.75 19.75 -1.93
C LEU A 575 -17.11 18.44 -2.67
N HIS A 576 -18.13 17.73 -2.22
CA HIS A 576 -18.67 16.57 -2.96
C HIS A 576 -19.53 16.98 -4.15
N THR A 577 -20.11 18.19 -4.13
CA THR A 577 -20.88 18.75 -5.25
C THR A 577 -20.03 19.54 -6.24
N ASP A 578 -18.75 19.75 -5.96
CA ASP A 578 -17.81 20.43 -6.84
C ASP A 578 -17.67 19.65 -8.16
N THR A 579 -17.80 20.36 -9.28
CA THR A 579 -17.69 19.77 -10.62
C THR A 579 -16.31 19.15 -10.82
N THR A 580 -15.26 19.75 -10.26
CA THR A 580 -13.88 19.27 -10.39
C THR A 580 -13.72 17.81 -9.94
N PHE A 581 -14.35 17.43 -8.82
CA PHE A 581 -14.30 16.07 -8.31
C PHE A 581 -15.10 15.10 -9.21
N LEU A 582 -16.32 15.50 -9.60
CA LEU A 582 -17.18 14.68 -10.45
C LEU A 582 -16.58 14.47 -11.84
N ASP A 583 -16.01 15.51 -12.44
CA ASP A 583 -15.32 15.47 -13.73
C ASP A 583 -14.11 14.54 -13.68
N ARG A 584 -13.35 14.57 -12.59
CA ARG A 584 -12.26 13.62 -12.37
C ARG A 584 -12.75 12.18 -12.29
N VAL A 585 -13.82 11.91 -11.55
CA VAL A 585 -14.41 10.56 -11.48
C VAL A 585 -14.93 10.13 -12.86
N ASN A 586 -15.64 11.00 -13.56
CA ASN A 586 -16.10 10.76 -14.94
C ASN A 586 -14.95 10.56 -15.94
N GLY A 587 -13.79 11.18 -15.68
CA GLY A 587 -12.56 10.98 -16.45
C GLY A 587 -11.87 9.65 -16.17
N MET A 588 -12.04 9.08 -14.96
CA MET A 588 -11.44 7.82 -14.55
C MET A 588 -12.28 6.58 -14.93
N PHE A 589 -13.60 6.71 -15.09
CA PHE A 589 -14.51 5.60 -15.29
C PHE A 589 -15.34 5.72 -16.58
N GLU A 590 -15.68 4.58 -17.18
CA GLU A 590 -16.55 4.44 -18.36
C GLU A 590 -17.69 3.46 -18.09
N GLY A 591 -18.73 3.56 -18.92
CA GLY A 591 -19.96 2.77 -18.76
C GLY A 591 -20.89 3.32 -17.68
N ASP A 592 -21.93 2.56 -17.37
CA ASP A 592 -22.93 2.95 -16.37
C ASP A 592 -22.41 2.65 -14.95
N PHE A 593 -22.19 3.70 -14.16
CA PHE A 593 -21.79 3.59 -12.76
C PHE A 593 -22.62 4.48 -11.84
N LYS A 594 -22.70 4.07 -10.58
CA LYS A 594 -23.39 4.79 -9.50
C LYS A 594 -22.40 5.18 -8.42
N LEU A 595 -22.46 6.43 -8.00
CA LEU A 595 -21.68 6.94 -6.87
C LEU A 595 -22.44 6.75 -5.58
N ASN A 596 -21.79 6.13 -4.60
CA ASN A 596 -22.32 6.00 -3.25
C ASN A 596 -21.37 6.68 -2.27
N TYR A 597 -21.93 7.42 -1.32
CA TYR A 597 -21.22 8.20 -0.33
C TYR A 597 -21.22 7.47 0.99
N HIS A 598 -20.10 7.52 1.72
CA HIS A 598 -19.97 6.84 3.00
C HIS A 598 -19.87 7.87 4.11
N LEU A 599 -20.90 7.99 4.94
CA LEU A 599 -21.06 9.07 5.91
C LEU A 599 -21.58 8.53 7.25
N ALA A 600 -21.27 9.23 8.33
CA ALA A 600 -21.81 8.97 9.66
C ALA A 600 -22.45 10.27 10.20
N PRO A 601 -23.63 10.67 9.73
CA PRO A 601 -24.26 11.92 10.16
C PRO A 601 -24.51 11.90 11.68
N PRO A 602 -23.98 12.86 12.47
CA PRO A 602 -24.00 12.79 13.93
C PRO A 602 -25.39 12.60 14.57
N ILE A 603 -26.44 13.10 13.90
CA ILE A 603 -27.82 13.09 14.39
C ILE A 603 -28.50 11.71 14.17
N ILE A 604 -28.12 10.98 13.12
CA ILE A 604 -28.86 9.80 12.63
C ILE A 604 -28.01 8.52 12.72
N ALA A 605 -26.68 8.65 12.74
CA ALA A 605 -25.79 7.50 12.69
C ALA A 605 -25.91 6.65 13.97
N LYS A 606 -25.98 5.33 13.76
CA LYS A 606 -25.95 4.33 14.83
C LYS A 606 -24.62 4.40 15.56
N LYS A 607 -24.62 4.07 16.86
CA LYS A 607 -23.41 3.92 17.66
C LYS A 607 -23.08 2.44 17.85
N ASN A 608 -21.79 2.11 17.85
CA ASN A 608 -21.33 0.76 18.23
C ASN A 608 -21.32 0.60 19.77
N ALA A 609 -20.96 -0.59 20.26
CA ALA A 609 -20.85 -0.88 21.70
C ALA A 609 -19.82 0.01 22.44
N LYS A 610 -18.90 0.65 21.72
CA LYS A 610 -17.91 1.60 22.25
C LYS A 610 -18.40 3.06 22.19
N GLY A 611 -19.63 3.31 21.75
CA GLY A 611 -20.22 4.65 21.60
C GLY A 611 -19.79 5.41 20.34
N GLU A 612 -19.01 4.78 19.44
CA GLU A 612 -18.50 5.41 18.22
C GLU A 612 -19.57 5.38 17.11
N LEU A 613 -19.65 6.46 16.32
CA LEU A 613 -20.57 6.55 15.19
C LEU A 613 -20.19 5.57 14.07
N GLN A 614 -21.17 4.81 13.59
CA GLN A 614 -21.01 3.86 12.50
C GLN A 614 -21.32 4.50 11.16
N LYS A 615 -20.40 4.34 10.21
CA LYS A 615 -20.54 4.84 8.86
C LYS A 615 -21.55 4.01 8.06
N GLN A 616 -22.40 4.70 7.30
CA GLN A 616 -23.44 4.13 6.48
C GLN A 616 -23.25 4.51 5.01
N LYS A 617 -23.74 3.64 4.12
CA LYS A 617 -23.74 3.84 2.67
C LYS A 617 -24.98 4.64 2.27
N PHE A 618 -24.77 5.78 1.63
CA PHE A 618 -25.81 6.61 1.03
C PHE A 618 -25.73 6.53 -0.49
N GLY A 619 -26.86 6.29 -1.14
CA GLY A 619 -26.93 6.15 -2.59
C GLY A 619 -26.73 7.46 -3.37
N PRO A 620 -26.84 7.42 -4.72
CA PRO A 620 -26.62 8.58 -5.59
C PRO A 620 -27.48 9.81 -5.26
N GLY A 621 -28.69 9.60 -4.71
CA GLY A 621 -29.58 10.70 -4.29
C GLY A 621 -28.98 11.63 -3.23
N MET A 622 -27.95 11.18 -2.50
CA MET A 622 -27.22 12.01 -1.52
C MET A 622 -26.57 13.23 -2.17
N LEU A 623 -26.17 13.16 -3.44
CA LEU A 623 -25.61 14.30 -4.17
C LEU A 623 -26.61 15.46 -4.25
N THR A 624 -27.90 15.17 -4.44
CA THR A 624 -28.95 16.19 -4.41
C THR A 624 -29.10 16.79 -3.02
N GLY A 625 -29.05 15.97 -1.98
CA GLY A 625 -29.03 16.42 -0.58
C GLY A 625 -27.84 17.35 -0.30
N PHE A 626 -26.65 17.00 -0.77
CA PHE A 626 -25.48 17.85 -0.65
C PHE A 626 -25.62 19.18 -1.41
N ARG A 627 -26.24 19.22 -2.59
CA ARG A 627 -26.48 20.49 -3.32
C ARG A 627 -27.37 21.43 -2.53
N VAL A 628 -28.36 20.91 -1.81
CA VAL A 628 -29.22 21.71 -0.93
C VAL A 628 -28.42 22.15 0.29
N LEU A 629 -27.75 21.22 0.97
CA LEU A 629 -26.98 21.51 2.18
C LEU A 629 -25.87 22.54 1.94
N ALA A 630 -25.15 22.46 0.83
CA ALA A 630 -24.11 23.41 0.45
C ALA A 630 -24.63 24.86 0.32
N LYS A 631 -25.89 25.04 -0.11
CA LYS A 631 -26.54 26.38 -0.17
C LYS A 631 -26.91 26.93 1.19
N LEU A 632 -27.06 26.06 2.20
CA LEU A 632 -27.38 26.44 3.58
C LEU A 632 -26.17 26.85 4.41
N LYS A 633 -24.99 27.03 3.79
CA LYS A 633 -23.77 27.51 4.47
C LYS A 633 -23.95 28.80 5.28
N GLY A 634 -24.93 29.64 4.93
CA GLY A 634 -25.26 30.85 5.69
C GLY A 634 -25.77 30.57 7.12
N LEU A 635 -26.22 29.35 7.41
CA LEU A 635 -26.63 28.93 8.76
C LEU A 635 -25.43 28.67 9.67
N ARG A 636 -24.22 28.43 9.12
CA ARG A 636 -23.01 28.11 9.88
C ARG A 636 -22.76 29.14 10.99
N GLY A 637 -22.62 28.66 12.21
CA GLY A 637 -22.35 29.51 13.39
C GLY A 637 -23.52 30.36 13.87
N THR A 638 -24.72 30.22 13.26
CA THR A 638 -25.94 30.88 13.74
C THR A 638 -26.69 30.00 14.76
N ALA A 639 -27.71 30.55 15.43
CA ALA A 639 -28.55 29.76 16.35
C ALA A 639 -29.29 28.60 15.65
N LEU A 640 -29.50 28.71 14.33
CA LEU A 640 -30.13 27.71 13.46
C LEU A 640 -29.13 26.66 12.95
N ASP A 641 -27.85 26.75 13.32
CA ASP A 641 -26.86 25.72 13.04
C ASP A 641 -27.08 24.52 13.97
N VAL A 642 -27.82 23.53 13.49
CA VAL A 642 -28.09 22.30 14.26
C VAL A 642 -26.82 21.44 14.39
N PHE A 643 -25.94 21.47 13.39
CA PHE A 643 -24.69 20.70 13.40
C PHE A 643 -23.61 21.35 14.27
N GLY A 644 -23.61 22.69 14.35
CA GLY A 644 -22.63 23.47 15.10
C GLY A 644 -22.68 23.32 16.62
N ARG A 645 -23.57 22.50 17.18
CA ARG A 645 -23.78 22.35 18.63
C ARG A 645 -22.92 21.26 19.28
N THR A 646 -22.25 20.41 18.49
CA THR A 646 -21.38 19.37 19.04
C THR A 646 -20.12 19.96 19.66
N GLU A 647 -19.48 19.23 20.58
CA GLU A 647 -18.25 19.66 21.23
C GLU A 647 -17.12 19.87 20.21
N GLU A 648 -17.04 19.00 19.19
CA GLU A 648 -16.04 19.12 18.12
C GLU A 648 -16.20 20.43 17.33
N ARG A 649 -17.44 20.80 16.97
CA ARG A 649 -17.71 22.06 16.23
C ARG A 649 -17.46 23.29 17.07
N LYS A 650 -17.69 23.24 18.39
CA LYS A 650 -17.33 24.34 19.29
C LYS A 650 -15.82 24.50 19.37
N MET A 651 -15.09 23.40 19.51
CA MET A 651 -13.63 23.39 19.55
C MET A 651 -13.02 23.94 18.25
N GLU A 652 -13.47 23.48 17.07
CA GLU A 652 -12.97 23.98 15.78
C GLU A 652 -13.12 25.50 15.62
N ARG A 653 -14.25 26.07 16.07
CA ARG A 653 -14.47 27.53 16.05
C ARG A 653 -13.60 28.27 17.06
N ALA A 654 -13.40 27.70 18.25
CA ALA A 654 -12.55 28.28 19.29
C ALA A 654 -11.07 28.35 18.84
N LEU A 655 -10.58 27.28 18.21
CA LEU A 655 -9.20 27.17 17.72
C LEU A 655 -8.80 28.30 16.76
N ILE A 656 -9.73 28.83 15.97
CA ILE A 656 -9.45 30.00 15.11
C ILE A 656 -9.08 31.23 15.96
N GLY A 657 -9.83 31.46 17.04
CA GLY A 657 -9.59 32.58 17.96
C GLY A 657 -8.31 32.40 18.77
N GLU A 658 -8.12 31.20 19.34
CA GLU A 658 -6.93 30.85 20.13
C GLU A 658 -5.64 30.97 19.30
N TYR A 659 -5.67 30.49 18.05
CA TYR A 659 -4.55 30.60 17.13
C TYR A 659 -4.23 32.05 16.78
N ARG A 660 -5.25 32.87 16.49
CA ARG A 660 -5.06 34.31 16.23
C ARG A 660 -4.49 35.03 17.45
N ALA A 661 -5.01 34.76 18.65
CA ALA A 661 -4.52 35.37 19.89
C ALA A 661 -3.05 35.03 20.15
N SER A 662 -2.66 33.76 19.95
CA SER A 662 -1.28 33.31 20.10
C SER A 662 -0.34 34.01 19.11
N LEU A 663 -0.76 34.18 17.85
CA LEU A 663 0.02 34.91 16.86
C LEU A 663 0.11 36.41 17.15
N GLU A 664 -0.93 37.00 17.72
CA GLU A 664 -0.88 38.41 18.15
C GLU A 664 0.12 38.64 19.27
N GLU A 665 0.28 37.69 20.19
CA GLU A 665 1.33 37.72 21.21
C GLU A 665 2.73 37.63 20.58
N ILE A 666 2.93 36.69 19.65
CA ILE A 666 4.20 36.52 18.92
C ILE A 666 4.56 37.79 18.16
N ILE A 667 3.60 38.39 17.45
CA ILE A 667 3.82 39.59 16.64
C ILE A 667 4.15 40.82 17.49
N ARG A 668 3.69 40.90 18.74
CA ARG A 668 4.09 41.98 19.66
C ARG A 668 5.54 41.82 20.15
N GLY A 669 6.08 40.61 20.11
CA GLY A 669 7.45 40.29 20.53
C GLY A 669 8.48 40.29 19.40
N LEU A 670 8.05 40.47 18.14
CA LEU A 670 8.91 40.74 16.98
C LEU A 670 9.29 42.22 16.95
#